data_AF-M5S1F5-F1
#
_entry.id   AF-M5S1F5-F1
#
_cell.length_a   1.000
_cell.length_b   1.000
_cell.length_c   1.000
_cell.angle_alpha   90.00
_cell.angle_beta   90.00
_cell.angle_gamma   90.00
#
_symmetry.space_group_name_H-M   'P 1'
#
loop_
_entity.id
_entity.type
_entity.pdbx_description
1 polymer ?
#
loop_
_entity_poly.entity_id
_entity_poly.type
_entity_poly.pdbx_seq_one_letter_code
_entity_poly.pdbx_strand_id
1 'polypeptide(L)'
;MMDLRGITIAIALTLVGGGVSLRADEGVDSPAIAHTTLRELLNSGRNDSAAQAGGTVQLEIVPDRQAAAPQQTEKRLAPLPENGEPSSPSSFRDLLSNTVRQTSDSIIKEIRPDADSSGVDPFQDDDPFQDDRSFQDNRPIQDDGELDADIRPDVLRDPLEPGLELPRINLDRLDDTNPLYVAARDAPYGFTGPSGVLPTEYQTSSHFIPVEDRWRLGQPNADRYGKGHPVNDDYLGVEGAFWDPYNQNVLKGDYPIIGQHTFLKLTGKSLTLLEGRQLPTPTTPFESTRNPGAVGFFGDPDSFLAAQYTSFAIDLFHGNTSFKPNDWRVRLNLVHNVNHLVADELGVVSPDVRDGTSRHRDDFALEEWFFESKISDLSPYYDFASVRVGSQPFVSDFRGFIFADINRGVRLFGTRHSNRDQFNLMWFDQTEKETNSLLNVIDDDRNQNTWIANYYRQDFLYPGNTASISFHANHDRASFEFDKNNFLVRPDPVGVFQPHDVRSYYFGVANNGHMERINVSSAFYYVFGRDDLNPIAGREVDISAYMAAIELSYDRDWVRFRTSYLFNSGDSDTNDEQATGFDAIFANPNFAGNEFSYWGRQGIRLFGVELTNRLSLNPSMRQSKFQGQTNFVNPGLHLFNLGLDADITPRLKTINNCNFLWFEDTSSLETYLFTGEVNKFIGTDISTGLEYRPLLNNNILLLGGLATLIGGNGLEDLYQNLDGELRNHVAGFVELVLEF
;
A
#
# COMPACT_ATOMS: atom_id res chain seq x y z
N MET A 1 10.89 -36.83 -16.56
CA MET A 1 9.62 -37.17 -17.26
C MET A 1 8.60 -37.48 -16.20
N MET A 2 7.85 -36.45 -15.78
CA MET A 2 6.82 -36.52 -14.74
C MET A 2 5.50 -36.05 -15.35
N ASP A 3 4.47 -36.80 -15.07
CA ASP A 3 3.11 -36.72 -15.61
C ASP A 3 2.35 -35.56 -14.94
N LEU A 4 2.03 -34.53 -15.71
CA LEU A 4 1.24 -33.37 -15.32
C LEU A 4 -0.17 -33.54 -15.91
N ARG A 5 -1.13 -33.93 -15.08
CA ARG A 5 -2.55 -33.86 -15.43
C ARG A 5 -3.36 -33.34 -14.26
N GLY A 6 -3.99 -32.18 -14.48
CA GLY A 6 -5.26 -31.82 -13.85
C GLY A 6 -5.23 -30.69 -12.83
N ILE A 7 -5.06 -29.45 -13.31
CA ILE A 7 -5.61 -28.27 -12.62
C ILE A 7 -6.41 -27.49 -13.66
N THR A 8 -7.74 -27.57 -13.58
CA THR A 8 -8.66 -26.73 -14.34
C THR A 8 -9.11 -25.62 -13.40
N ILE A 9 -8.60 -24.40 -13.61
CA ILE A 9 -9.02 -23.19 -12.90
C ILE A 9 -10.30 -22.68 -13.57
N ALA A 10 -11.42 -22.72 -12.86
CA ALA A 10 -12.65 -22.07 -13.29
C ALA A 10 -12.72 -20.67 -12.64
N ILE A 11 -12.58 -19.63 -13.46
CA ILE A 11 -12.78 -18.23 -13.06
C ILE A 11 -14.29 -17.95 -13.11
N ALA A 12 -14.92 -17.78 -11.95
CA ALA A 12 -16.31 -17.35 -11.86
C ALA A 12 -16.36 -15.83 -11.67
N LEU A 13 -16.67 -15.10 -12.74
CA LEU A 13 -16.96 -13.67 -12.72
C LEU A 13 -18.37 -13.48 -12.16
N THR A 14 -18.50 -12.95 -10.95
CA THR A 14 -19.82 -12.63 -10.35
C THR A 14 -20.08 -11.14 -10.52
N LEU A 15 -20.92 -10.76 -11.48
CA LEU A 15 -21.47 -9.41 -11.61
C LEU A 15 -22.70 -9.28 -10.70
N VAL A 16 -22.63 -8.39 -9.71
CA VAL A 16 -23.78 -8.00 -8.88
C VAL A 16 -24.24 -6.60 -9.29
N GLY A 17 -25.52 -6.48 -9.60
CA GLY A 17 -26.23 -5.24 -9.96
C GLY A 17 -27.15 -5.49 -11.14
N GLY A 18 -28.44 -5.15 -11.17
CA GLY A 18 -29.35 -4.53 -10.22
C GLY A 18 -30.73 -4.66 -10.86
N GLY A 19 -31.79 -4.76 -10.05
CA GLY A 19 -33.14 -4.99 -10.53
C GLY A 19 -33.66 -3.85 -11.40
N VAL A 20 -34.17 -4.19 -12.59
CA VAL A 20 -35.16 -3.38 -13.30
C VAL A 20 -36.26 -4.31 -13.79
N SER A 21 -37.46 -4.13 -13.24
CA SER A 21 -38.70 -4.76 -13.70
C SER A 21 -39.17 -4.05 -14.96
N LEU A 22 -39.30 -4.76 -16.08
CA LEU A 22 -40.17 -4.36 -17.18
C LEU A 22 -41.00 -5.54 -17.69
N ARG A 23 -42.22 -5.18 -18.04
CA ARG A 23 -43.46 -5.95 -18.16
C ARG A 23 -43.50 -6.77 -19.45
N ALA A 24 -44.20 -7.90 -19.38
CA ALA A 24 -44.45 -8.86 -20.45
C ALA A 24 -45.16 -8.28 -21.68
N ASP A 25 -44.87 -8.87 -22.84
CA ASP A 25 -45.88 -9.13 -23.88
C ASP A 25 -45.62 -10.49 -24.55
N GLU A 26 -46.73 -11.16 -24.85
CA GLU A 26 -46.91 -12.58 -25.15
C GLU A 26 -46.48 -12.99 -26.58
N GLY A 27 -46.17 -14.28 -26.79
CA GLY A 27 -45.98 -14.81 -28.15
C GLY A 27 -45.51 -16.26 -28.30
N VAL A 28 -46.18 -17.20 -27.64
CA VAL A 28 -46.55 -18.56 -28.11
C VAL A 28 -45.60 -19.30 -29.07
N ASP A 29 -44.92 -20.36 -28.59
CA ASP A 29 -45.25 -21.76 -28.94
C ASP A 29 -44.44 -22.79 -28.11
N SER A 30 -45.17 -23.76 -27.56
CA SER A 30 -44.74 -24.93 -26.76
C SER A 30 -44.65 -26.18 -27.67
N PRO A 31 -44.01 -27.33 -27.30
CA PRO A 31 -44.23 -28.01 -26.01
C PRO A 31 -43.08 -28.85 -25.39
N ALA A 32 -43.12 -28.87 -24.05
CA ALA A 32 -43.14 -30.03 -23.15
C ALA A 32 -42.01 -31.12 -23.19
N ILE A 33 -41.40 -31.40 -22.03
CA ILE A 33 -41.67 -32.57 -21.14
C ILE A 33 -40.51 -32.80 -20.15
N ALA A 34 -40.87 -32.73 -18.86
CA ALA A 34 -40.48 -33.52 -17.67
C ALA A 34 -39.01 -33.90 -17.34
N HIS A 35 -38.64 -33.49 -16.13
CA HIS A 35 -37.73 -34.16 -15.18
C HIS A 35 -37.95 -35.68 -15.10
N THR A 36 -36.86 -36.46 -14.98
CA THR A 36 -36.68 -37.52 -13.95
C THR A 36 -35.24 -38.01 -13.95
N THR A 37 -34.62 -37.94 -12.78
CA THR A 37 -33.42 -38.65 -12.34
C THR A 37 -33.66 -40.17 -12.26
N LEU A 38 -32.72 -41.01 -12.72
CA LEU A 38 -32.47 -42.30 -12.08
C LEU A 38 -31.07 -42.85 -12.39
N ARG A 39 -30.48 -43.41 -11.33
CA ARG A 39 -29.43 -44.43 -11.34
C ARG A 39 -29.78 -45.59 -12.29
N GLU A 40 -28.74 -46.36 -12.61
CA GLU A 40 -28.74 -47.73 -13.15
C GLU A 40 -28.74 -47.90 -14.68
N LEU A 41 -27.54 -48.05 -15.24
CA LEU A 41 -27.21 -49.13 -16.18
C LEU A 41 -25.69 -49.15 -16.46
N LEU A 42 -24.96 -50.01 -15.76
CA LEU A 42 -24.27 -51.17 -16.38
C LEU A 42 -23.33 -51.86 -15.37
N ASN A 43 -23.77 -53.03 -14.93
CA ASN A 43 -22.97 -54.08 -14.29
C ASN A 43 -22.03 -54.77 -15.31
N SER A 44 -20.84 -55.21 -14.90
CA SER A 44 -20.53 -56.64 -14.72
C SER A 44 -19.06 -56.92 -14.35
N GLY A 45 -18.89 -57.75 -13.30
CA GLY A 45 -17.90 -58.84 -13.27
C GLY A 45 -16.63 -58.65 -12.43
N ARG A 46 -16.61 -59.17 -11.19
CA ARG A 46 -16.03 -60.48 -10.77
C ARG A 46 -15.60 -60.48 -9.27
N ASN A 47 -16.26 -61.32 -8.46
CA ASN A 47 -15.75 -62.33 -7.50
C ASN A 47 -14.45 -62.04 -6.69
N ASP A 48 -14.31 -62.33 -5.39
CA ASP A 48 -14.89 -63.42 -4.57
C ASP A 48 -14.58 -63.24 -3.06
N SER A 49 -15.42 -63.87 -2.21
CA SER A 49 -15.13 -64.47 -0.88
C SER A 49 -15.27 -63.70 0.46
N ALA A 50 -16.49 -63.80 1.03
CA ALA A 50 -16.86 -64.57 2.24
C ALA A 50 -16.54 -64.15 3.71
N ALA A 51 -17.64 -64.22 4.50
CA ALA A 51 -17.83 -64.54 5.94
C ALA A 51 -18.16 -63.34 6.88
N GLN A 52 -19.43 -63.09 7.24
CA GLN A 52 -20.25 -63.70 8.34
C GLN A 52 -19.62 -63.51 9.74
N ALA A 53 -20.28 -63.07 10.82
CA ALA A 53 -21.70 -62.99 11.19
C ALA A 53 -21.90 -61.96 12.33
N GLY A 54 -23.15 -61.52 12.54
CA GLY A 54 -23.55 -60.57 13.57
C GLY A 54 -23.96 -61.17 14.93
N GLY A 55 -24.39 -60.29 15.84
CA GLY A 55 -25.02 -60.64 17.11
C GLY A 55 -25.39 -59.40 17.94
N THR A 56 -26.69 -59.15 18.09
CA THR A 56 -27.33 -58.12 18.93
C THR A 56 -27.85 -58.77 20.22
N VAL A 57 -27.95 -58.04 21.36
CA VAL A 57 -29.11 -57.93 22.28
C VAL A 57 -28.75 -57.29 23.66
N GLN A 58 -29.38 -56.13 23.91
CA GLN A 58 -30.04 -55.47 25.08
C GLN A 58 -29.69 -55.62 26.60
N LEU A 59 -29.68 -54.43 27.24
CA LEU A 59 -30.37 -53.91 28.47
C LEU A 59 -30.17 -54.49 29.90
N GLU A 60 -29.83 -53.61 30.86
CA GLU A 60 -30.37 -53.59 32.25
C GLU A 60 -30.25 -52.20 32.93
N ILE A 61 -31.02 -51.97 34.00
CA ILE A 61 -31.53 -50.70 34.59
C ILE A 61 -31.16 -50.59 36.11
N VAL A 62 -30.57 -49.44 36.56
CA VAL A 62 -30.80 -48.63 37.84
C VAL A 62 -30.51 -49.31 39.23
N PRO A 63 -30.35 -48.66 40.45
CA PRO A 63 -30.43 -47.24 40.91
C PRO A 63 -29.34 -46.65 41.88
N ASP A 64 -29.43 -45.32 42.06
CA ASP A 64 -29.22 -44.39 43.20
C ASP A 64 -28.61 -44.82 44.56
N ARG A 65 -27.85 -43.88 45.16
CA ARG A 65 -27.87 -43.55 46.61
C ARG A 65 -27.36 -42.14 46.96
N GLN A 66 -28.09 -41.50 47.88
CA GLN A 66 -27.91 -40.17 48.47
C GLN A 66 -26.95 -40.12 49.69
N ALA A 67 -26.52 -38.88 50.00
CA ALA A 67 -26.34 -38.24 51.32
C ALA A 67 -25.10 -38.56 52.20
N ALA A 68 -24.35 -37.52 52.59
CA ALA A 68 -24.44 -36.86 53.92
C ALA A 68 -23.20 -35.97 54.23
N ALA A 69 -23.45 -34.78 54.79
CA ALA A 69 -22.46 -33.84 55.36
C ALA A 69 -22.05 -34.23 56.81
N PRO A 70 -21.09 -33.50 57.42
CA PRO A 70 -21.51 -32.62 58.52
C PRO A 70 -20.72 -31.29 58.73
N GLN A 71 -21.51 -30.25 59.06
CA GLN A 71 -21.43 -29.28 60.18
C GLN A 71 -20.19 -28.40 60.48
N GLN A 72 -20.36 -27.09 60.17
CA GLN A 72 -20.39 -25.89 61.05
C GLN A 72 -19.48 -25.74 62.29
N THR A 73 -18.81 -24.59 62.40
CA THR A 73 -18.78 -23.77 63.63
C THR A 73 -18.78 -22.26 63.30
N GLU A 74 -19.62 -21.53 64.02
CA GLU A 74 -20.02 -20.13 63.85
C GLU A 74 -19.16 -19.10 64.65
N LYS A 75 -19.32 -17.82 64.24
CA LYS A 75 -19.42 -16.56 65.04
C LYS A 75 -18.17 -15.68 65.29
N ARG A 76 -18.15 -14.49 64.66
CA ARG A 76 -18.64 -13.23 65.28
C ARG A 76 -18.82 -12.07 64.26
N LEU A 77 -19.85 -11.25 64.50
CA LEU A 77 -20.39 -10.14 63.68
C LEU A 77 -19.69 -8.77 63.89
N ALA A 78 -19.49 -8.04 62.78
CA ALA A 78 -19.91 -6.66 62.36
C ALA A 78 -19.80 -5.44 63.33
N PRO A 79 -19.63 -4.17 62.85
CA PRO A 79 -20.50 -3.52 61.83
C PRO A 79 -19.83 -2.67 60.72
N LEU A 80 -20.56 -2.58 59.59
CA LEU A 80 -20.45 -1.64 58.45
C LEU A 80 -20.98 -0.24 58.81
N PRO A 81 -20.61 0.85 58.09
CA PRO A 81 -21.22 1.23 56.78
C PRO A 81 -20.19 1.86 55.81
N GLU A 82 -20.38 2.16 54.52
CA GLU A 82 -21.36 1.95 53.44
C GLU A 82 -20.64 2.44 52.16
N ASN A 83 -20.97 1.84 51.00
CA ASN A 83 -20.71 2.29 49.61
C ASN A 83 -19.26 2.12 49.08
N GLY A 84 -18.96 1.39 47.99
CA GLY A 84 -19.78 0.65 47.04
C GLY A 84 -18.88 0.08 45.93
N GLU A 85 -18.85 -1.26 45.87
CA GLU A 85 -18.64 -2.16 44.73
C GLU A 85 -17.27 -2.31 44.01
N PRO A 86 -17.00 -3.54 43.49
CA PRO A 86 -15.76 -4.23 43.83
C PRO A 86 -14.86 -4.56 42.62
N SER A 87 -13.55 -4.53 42.88
CA SER A 87 -12.52 -5.22 42.12
C SER A 87 -12.76 -6.73 42.11
N SER A 88 -12.94 -7.33 40.94
CA SER A 88 -12.89 -8.79 40.76
C SER A 88 -11.45 -9.25 40.46
N PRO A 89 -11.04 -10.42 41.00
CA PRO A 89 -9.71 -10.99 40.78
C PRO A 89 -9.77 -12.07 39.68
N SER A 90 -8.96 -11.92 38.64
CA SER A 90 -8.64 -13.00 37.71
C SER A 90 -7.26 -12.78 37.09
N SER A 91 -6.25 -12.86 37.94
CA SER A 91 -4.86 -13.06 37.52
C SER A 91 -4.71 -14.47 36.93
N PHE A 92 -3.89 -14.58 35.86
CA PHE A 92 -3.26 -15.79 35.33
C PHE A 92 -3.94 -16.61 34.23
N ARG A 93 -5.08 -16.20 33.64
CA ARG A 93 -5.78 -17.00 32.60
C ARG A 93 -5.85 -16.43 31.17
N ASP A 94 -5.43 -15.20 30.94
CA ASP A 94 -5.72 -14.49 29.67
C ASP A 94 -4.48 -14.19 28.80
N LEU A 95 -3.33 -14.81 29.07
CA LEU A 95 -2.04 -14.29 28.60
C LEU A 95 -1.43 -14.92 27.36
N LEU A 96 -2.04 -15.92 26.72
CA LEU A 96 -1.32 -16.69 25.69
C LEU A 96 -2.27 -17.14 24.56
N SER A 97 -2.36 -16.32 23.51
CA SER A 97 -2.71 -16.76 22.13
C SER A 97 -2.73 -15.55 21.21
N ASN A 98 -1.68 -15.32 20.41
CA ASN A 98 -1.65 -14.22 19.43
C ASN A 98 -1.00 -14.69 18.12
N THR A 99 -1.80 -14.97 17.09
CA THR A 99 -1.30 -15.59 15.85
C THR A 99 -2.01 -15.05 14.59
N VAL A 100 -1.21 -14.62 13.61
CA VAL A 100 -1.41 -14.33 12.16
C VAL A 100 -2.38 -13.24 11.70
N ARG A 101 -1.83 -12.05 11.37
CA ARG A 101 -2.53 -10.88 10.80
C ARG A 101 -1.64 -10.11 9.82
N GLN A 102 -2.31 -9.31 8.99
CA GLN A 102 -1.77 -8.35 8.01
C GLN A 102 -1.41 -8.93 6.65
N THR A 103 -2.19 -8.54 5.64
CA THR A 103 -2.00 -9.00 4.27
C THR A 103 -2.22 -7.99 3.14
N SER A 104 -2.06 -6.69 3.37
CA SER A 104 -2.43 -5.69 2.34
C SER A 104 -1.45 -4.56 2.03
N ASP A 105 -0.14 -4.74 2.26
CA ASP A 105 0.79 -3.62 2.11
C ASP A 105 1.28 -3.31 0.68
N SER A 106 1.20 -4.24 -0.30
CA SER A 106 1.60 -3.92 -1.70
C SER A 106 0.66 -2.89 -2.32
N ILE A 107 -0.52 -2.80 -1.73
CA ILE A 107 -1.73 -2.18 -2.20
C ILE A 107 -1.70 -0.66 -1.99
N ILE A 108 -0.97 -0.15 -1.00
CA ILE A 108 -0.78 1.31 -0.80
C ILE A 108 0.05 1.93 -1.95
N LYS A 109 0.82 1.14 -2.70
CA LYS A 109 1.55 1.60 -3.88
C LYS A 109 0.70 1.55 -5.15
N GLU A 110 -0.14 0.51 -5.31
CA GLU A 110 -0.91 0.26 -6.54
C GLU A 110 -2.35 0.80 -6.54
N ILE A 111 -2.98 0.99 -5.38
CA ILE A 111 -4.28 1.68 -5.27
C ILE A 111 -4.15 3.17 -5.59
N ARG A 112 -2.94 3.74 -5.63
CA ARG A 112 -2.70 5.16 -5.94
C ARG A 112 -3.26 5.49 -7.33
N PRO A 113 -4.33 6.28 -7.48
CA PRO A 113 -4.54 7.03 -8.72
C PRO A 113 -3.36 7.97 -8.87
N ASP A 114 -2.62 7.79 -9.96
CA ASP A 114 -1.47 8.54 -10.46
C ASP A 114 -0.72 9.40 -9.43
N ALA A 115 0.58 9.12 -9.34
CA ALA A 115 1.57 10.07 -8.86
C ALA A 115 1.22 11.48 -9.31
N ASP A 116 1.23 12.36 -8.33
CA ASP A 116 0.78 13.73 -8.39
C ASP A 116 1.38 14.48 -9.60
N SER A 117 0.61 14.78 -10.64
CA SER A 117 1.10 15.64 -11.73
C SER A 117 1.24 17.12 -11.33
N SER A 118 0.84 17.47 -10.10
CA SER A 118 0.92 18.84 -9.57
C SER A 118 2.11 19.11 -8.65
N GLY A 119 2.90 18.08 -8.33
CA GLY A 119 4.21 18.22 -7.72
C GLY A 119 5.10 17.16 -8.32
N VAL A 120 6.18 17.55 -9.00
CA VAL A 120 7.16 16.64 -9.59
C VAL A 120 7.43 15.49 -8.62
N ASP A 121 6.83 14.33 -8.88
CA ASP A 121 7.12 13.12 -8.15
C ASP A 121 8.47 12.65 -8.69
N PRO A 122 9.57 12.69 -7.91
CA PRO A 122 10.90 12.39 -8.42
C PRO A 122 11.12 10.89 -8.67
N PHE A 123 10.04 10.09 -8.77
CA PHE A 123 10.05 8.63 -8.65
C PHE A 123 9.48 7.88 -9.84
N GLN A 124 9.19 8.56 -10.96
CA GLN A 124 8.77 7.90 -12.19
C GLN A 124 9.75 8.20 -13.33
N ASP A 125 10.83 7.42 -13.39
CA ASP A 125 11.61 7.23 -14.61
C ASP A 125 10.78 6.35 -15.57
N ASP A 126 9.77 6.93 -16.21
CA ASP A 126 9.13 6.36 -17.40
C ASP A 126 9.16 7.42 -18.50
N ASP A 127 10.36 7.80 -18.96
CA ASP A 127 10.52 8.62 -20.16
C ASP A 127 11.09 7.75 -21.31
N PRO A 128 10.30 7.39 -22.34
CA PRO A 128 10.78 6.61 -23.47
C PRO A 128 11.45 7.47 -24.57
N PHE A 129 11.72 8.76 -24.31
CA PHE A 129 12.38 9.60 -25.30
C PHE A 129 13.90 9.42 -25.26
N GLN A 130 14.33 8.44 -26.07
CA GLN A 130 15.66 8.37 -26.63
C GLN A 130 16.08 9.74 -27.21
N ASP A 131 17.23 10.20 -26.72
CA ASP A 131 18.25 11.00 -27.40
C ASP A 131 17.96 11.22 -28.90
N ASP A 132 17.54 12.44 -29.28
CA ASP A 132 17.63 12.85 -30.67
C ASP A 132 17.94 14.35 -30.81
N ARG A 133 19.24 14.58 -31.03
CA ARG A 133 19.87 15.66 -31.81
C ARG A 133 20.13 17.00 -31.12
N SER A 134 21.41 17.13 -30.78
CA SER A 134 22.20 18.36 -30.80
C SER A 134 21.85 19.28 -31.99
N PHE A 135 21.20 20.41 -31.72
CA PHE A 135 21.24 21.54 -32.63
C PHE A 135 22.52 22.34 -32.37
N GLN A 136 23.54 22.10 -33.18
CA GLN A 136 24.69 23.00 -33.30
C GLN A 136 24.26 24.26 -34.05
N ASP A 137 23.94 25.34 -33.34
CA ASP A 137 23.78 26.67 -33.95
C ASP A 137 25.17 27.30 -34.19
N ASN A 138 25.73 27.06 -35.37
CA ASN A 138 26.96 27.68 -35.85
C ASN A 138 26.67 29.07 -36.42
N ARG A 139 26.35 30.04 -35.54
CA ARG A 139 26.34 31.46 -35.89
C ARG A 139 27.45 32.21 -35.14
N PRO A 140 28.23 33.06 -35.83
CA PRO A 140 29.28 33.83 -35.18
C PRO A 140 28.65 34.81 -34.20
N ILE A 141 29.05 34.71 -32.93
CA ILE A 141 28.69 35.64 -31.86
C ILE A 141 29.19 37.02 -32.27
N GLN A 142 28.24 37.90 -32.62
CA GLN A 142 28.50 39.33 -32.65
C GLN A 142 28.54 39.81 -31.20
N ASP A 143 29.57 40.58 -30.91
CA ASP A 143 29.87 41.16 -29.59
C ASP A 143 29.09 42.47 -29.49
N ASP A 144 27.79 42.39 -29.24
CA ASP A 144 26.95 43.50 -28.83
C ASP A 144 26.97 43.57 -27.30
N GLY A 145 27.85 44.44 -26.81
CA GLY A 145 28.04 44.71 -25.40
C GLY A 145 26.75 45.15 -24.69
N GLU A 146 26.69 44.74 -23.42
CA GLU A 146 25.97 45.43 -22.35
C GLU A 146 24.42 45.34 -22.36
N LEU A 147 23.87 44.16 -22.63
CA LEU A 147 22.49 43.81 -22.25
C LEU A 147 22.44 42.44 -21.53
N ASP A 148 21.64 42.40 -20.45
CA ASP A 148 21.30 41.24 -19.59
C ASP A 148 22.27 40.86 -18.46
N ALA A 149 22.66 41.86 -17.67
CA ALA A 149 22.79 41.62 -16.24
C ALA A 149 21.39 41.47 -15.60
N ASP A 150 20.98 40.22 -15.35
CA ASP A 150 20.01 39.81 -14.32
C ASP A 150 18.62 40.49 -14.36
N ILE A 151 17.96 40.54 -15.53
CA ILE A 151 16.49 40.77 -15.57
C ILE A 151 15.82 39.47 -15.09
N ARG A 152 15.74 39.28 -13.77
CA ARG A 152 14.79 38.32 -13.21
C ARG A 152 13.42 38.97 -13.25
N PRO A 153 12.43 38.39 -13.95
CA PRO A 153 11.06 38.89 -13.84
C PRO A 153 10.66 38.94 -12.36
N ASP A 154 9.79 39.87 -12.00
CA ASP A 154 9.22 39.87 -10.65
C ASP A 154 8.47 38.55 -10.40
N VAL A 155 8.37 38.17 -9.12
CA VAL A 155 7.60 36.99 -8.69
C VAL A 155 6.17 37.12 -9.22
N LEU A 156 5.63 36.01 -9.72
CA LEU A 156 4.28 35.96 -10.30
C LEU A 156 3.24 36.41 -9.28
N ARG A 157 2.15 37.04 -9.77
CA ARG A 157 1.04 37.56 -8.96
C ARG A 157 0.47 36.52 -7.98
N ASP A 158 -0.05 36.99 -6.86
CA ASP A 158 -0.70 36.15 -5.85
C ASP A 158 -1.93 35.42 -6.47
N PRO A 159 -2.07 34.09 -6.28
CA PRO A 159 -3.23 33.33 -6.75
C PRO A 159 -4.58 33.81 -6.21
N LEU A 160 -4.59 34.50 -5.06
CA LEU A 160 -5.79 35.03 -4.41
C LEU A 160 -6.23 36.38 -4.98
N GLU A 161 -5.44 37.01 -5.85
CA GLU A 161 -5.85 38.24 -6.52
C GLU A 161 -6.85 37.95 -7.65
N PRO A 162 -8.06 38.55 -7.63
CA PRO A 162 -9.02 38.40 -8.69
C PRO A 162 -8.39 38.89 -10.01
N GLY A 163 -8.34 38.01 -11.01
CA GLY A 163 -7.87 38.37 -12.35
C GLY A 163 -8.65 39.58 -12.86
N LEU A 164 -7.93 40.58 -13.42
CA LEU A 164 -8.46 41.84 -13.94
C LEU A 164 -9.89 41.70 -14.48
N GLU A 165 -10.87 42.24 -13.74
CA GLU A 165 -12.24 42.34 -14.23
C GLU A 165 -12.22 43.14 -15.54
N LEU A 166 -12.69 42.52 -16.62
CA LEU A 166 -12.88 43.22 -17.87
C LEU A 166 -13.86 44.39 -17.64
N PRO A 167 -13.61 45.56 -18.23
CA PRO A 167 -14.48 46.72 -18.04
C PRO A 167 -15.90 46.42 -18.51
N ARG A 168 -16.91 46.88 -17.76
CA ARG A 168 -18.31 46.73 -18.12
C ARG A 168 -18.60 47.42 -19.45
N ILE A 169 -19.13 46.66 -20.40
CA ILE A 169 -19.43 47.13 -21.76
C ILE A 169 -20.61 48.10 -21.72
N ASN A 170 -20.50 49.18 -22.50
CA ASN A 170 -21.61 50.10 -22.75
C ASN A 170 -22.51 49.52 -23.87
N LEU A 171 -23.74 49.14 -23.49
CA LEU A 171 -24.72 48.48 -24.37
C LEU A 171 -25.43 49.44 -25.35
N ASP A 172 -25.10 50.74 -25.34
CA ASP A 172 -25.83 51.76 -26.12
C ASP A 172 -25.36 51.90 -27.58
N ARG A 173 -24.49 51.03 -28.08
CA ARG A 173 -23.94 51.11 -29.45
C ARG A 173 -24.33 49.88 -30.27
N LEU A 174 -25.47 49.97 -30.95
CA LEU A 174 -25.89 49.02 -31.99
C LEU A 174 -25.14 49.34 -33.29
N ASP A 175 -24.38 48.38 -33.81
CA ASP A 175 -23.76 48.43 -35.14
C ASP A 175 -24.78 48.00 -36.22
N ASP A 176 -24.61 48.48 -37.45
CA ASP A 176 -25.61 48.53 -38.51
C ASP A 176 -25.81 47.17 -39.24
N THR A 177 -25.23 46.09 -38.74
CA THR A 177 -25.12 44.79 -39.44
C THR A 177 -26.17 43.77 -38.99
N ASN A 178 -27.46 44.05 -39.21
CA ASN A 178 -28.56 43.13 -38.94
C ASN A 178 -29.07 42.48 -40.25
N PRO A 179 -29.16 41.13 -40.38
CA PRO A 179 -28.90 40.13 -39.35
C PRO A 179 -27.42 39.96 -39.00
N LEU A 180 -27.16 39.74 -37.71
CA LEU A 180 -25.83 39.42 -37.20
C LEU A 180 -25.34 38.12 -37.86
N TYR A 181 -24.08 38.10 -38.25
CA TYR A 181 -23.46 36.91 -38.82
C TYR A 181 -23.38 35.79 -37.77
N VAL A 182 -24.04 34.67 -38.04
CA VAL A 182 -23.97 33.46 -37.23
C VAL A 182 -22.94 32.52 -37.84
N ALA A 183 -21.82 32.30 -37.15
CA ALA A 183 -20.84 31.29 -37.56
C ALA A 183 -21.42 29.88 -37.34
N ALA A 184 -21.30 29.02 -38.35
CA ALA A 184 -21.49 27.59 -38.16
C ALA A 184 -20.42 27.09 -37.17
N ARG A 185 -20.85 26.37 -36.13
CA ARG A 185 -19.95 25.72 -35.17
C ARG A 185 -20.13 24.22 -35.29
N ASP A 186 -19.01 23.51 -35.47
CA ASP A 186 -18.99 22.05 -35.39
C ASP A 186 -19.10 21.59 -33.93
N ALA A 187 -19.26 20.29 -33.73
CA ALA A 187 -19.14 19.71 -32.40
C ALA A 187 -17.66 19.72 -31.95
N PRO A 188 -17.37 19.96 -30.66
CA PRO A 188 -16.03 19.76 -30.14
C PRO A 188 -15.68 18.26 -30.13
N TYR A 189 -14.38 17.95 -30.17
CA TYR A 189 -13.90 16.57 -30.07
C TYR A 189 -14.04 16.03 -28.64
N GLY A 190 -14.16 14.71 -28.53
CA GLY A 190 -14.32 14.08 -27.22
C GLY A 190 -15.69 14.31 -26.56
N PHE A 191 -15.82 13.84 -25.32
CA PHE A 191 -16.98 14.10 -24.49
C PHE A 191 -16.75 15.33 -23.61
N THR A 192 -17.15 16.50 -24.12
CA THR A 192 -16.89 17.78 -23.45
C THR A 192 -17.94 18.16 -22.40
N GLY A 193 -19.13 17.56 -22.45
CA GLY A 193 -20.27 17.99 -21.64
C GLY A 193 -20.77 19.41 -21.98
N PRO A 194 -21.82 19.90 -21.30
CA PRO A 194 -22.31 21.27 -21.49
C PRO A 194 -21.25 22.30 -21.04
N SER A 195 -21.26 23.48 -21.67
CA SER A 195 -20.40 24.58 -21.23
C SER A 195 -20.85 25.10 -19.87
N GLY A 196 -19.91 25.21 -18.93
CA GLY A 196 -20.09 25.88 -17.65
C GLY A 196 -19.74 27.37 -17.68
N VAL A 197 -19.40 27.93 -18.86
CA VAL A 197 -19.05 29.33 -19.05
C VAL A 197 -20.31 30.11 -19.40
N LEU A 198 -20.70 31.05 -18.53
CA LEU A 198 -21.83 31.93 -18.79
C LEU A 198 -21.42 33.03 -19.78
N PRO A 199 -22.18 33.25 -20.87
CA PRO A 199 -21.90 34.34 -21.79
C PRO A 199 -21.96 35.69 -21.08
N THR A 200 -20.86 36.44 -21.18
CA THR A 200 -20.69 37.80 -20.65
C THR A 200 -20.73 38.85 -21.76
N GLU A 201 -20.39 38.45 -22.98
CA GLU A 201 -20.41 39.27 -24.18
C GLU A 201 -21.49 38.80 -25.16
N TYR A 202 -22.22 39.76 -25.71
CA TYR A 202 -23.16 39.52 -26.79
C TYR A 202 -22.59 40.04 -28.09
N GLN A 203 -22.84 39.32 -29.19
CA GLN A 203 -22.44 39.78 -30.51
C GLN A 203 -23.13 41.11 -30.85
N THR A 204 -22.34 42.17 -31.00
CA THR A 204 -22.85 43.53 -31.33
C THR A 204 -22.67 43.90 -32.81
N SER A 205 -21.78 43.22 -33.54
CA SER A 205 -21.55 43.41 -34.97
C SER A 205 -21.30 42.09 -35.71
N SER A 206 -21.40 42.08 -37.03
CA SER A 206 -21.06 40.92 -37.86
C SER A 206 -19.56 40.69 -38.03
N HIS A 207 -18.72 41.65 -37.64
CA HIS A 207 -17.26 41.55 -37.76
C HIS A 207 -16.59 40.91 -36.53
N PHE A 208 -17.32 40.77 -35.43
CA PHE A 208 -16.79 40.23 -34.17
C PHE A 208 -17.77 39.23 -33.57
N ILE A 209 -17.33 37.99 -33.33
CA ILE A 209 -18.12 36.94 -32.69
C ILE A 209 -17.44 36.60 -31.37
N PRO A 210 -18.06 36.87 -30.21
CA PRO A 210 -17.48 36.49 -28.93
C PRO A 210 -17.44 34.97 -28.82
N VAL A 211 -16.26 34.45 -28.48
CA VAL A 211 -16.04 33.04 -28.16
C VAL A 211 -15.45 32.96 -26.76
N GLU A 212 -16.32 32.73 -25.79
CA GLU A 212 -15.92 32.71 -24.39
C GLU A 212 -15.40 31.33 -23.99
N ASP A 213 -16.11 30.24 -24.29
CA ASP A 213 -15.63 28.88 -24.03
C ASP A 213 -14.61 28.45 -25.09
N ARG A 214 -13.31 28.57 -24.75
CA ARG A 214 -12.20 28.15 -25.61
C ARG A 214 -12.06 26.63 -25.73
N TRP A 215 -12.61 25.89 -24.76
CA TRP A 215 -12.42 24.45 -24.67
C TRP A 215 -13.42 23.69 -25.55
N ARG A 216 -14.62 24.24 -25.73
CA ARG A 216 -15.70 23.64 -26.54
C ARG A 216 -15.81 24.28 -27.92
N LEU A 217 -14.65 24.61 -28.50
CA LEU A 217 -14.55 25.08 -29.87
C LEU A 217 -14.81 23.90 -30.82
N GLY A 218 -15.86 24.02 -31.63
CA GLY A 218 -16.14 23.07 -32.70
C GLY A 218 -14.98 22.94 -33.66
N GLN A 219 -14.55 21.71 -33.94
CA GLN A 219 -13.57 21.43 -34.97
C GLN A 219 -14.21 20.55 -36.05
N PRO A 220 -13.90 20.77 -37.35
CA PRO A 220 -14.44 19.94 -38.41
C PRO A 220 -14.09 18.48 -38.16
N ASN A 221 -15.05 17.56 -38.35
CA ASN A 221 -14.74 16.14 -38.26
C ASN A 221 -13.62 15.78 -39.28
N ALA A 222 -12.55 15.17 -38.79
CA ALA A 222 -11.32 14.97 -39.55
C ALA A 222 -10.90 13.49 -39.56
N ASP A 223 -11.53 12.68 -40.40
CA ASP A 223 -11.04 11.32 -40.67
C ASP A 223 -9.92 11.35 -41.73
N ARG A 224 -8.70 11.68 -41.29
CA ARG A 224 -7.52 11.84 -42.17
C ARG A 224 -7.30 10.63 -43.10
N TYR A 225 -7.59 9.41 -42.63
CA TYR A 225 -7.30 8.18 -43.36
C TYR A 225 -8.54 7.47 -43.91
N GLY A 226 -9.74 8.01 -43.72
CA GLY A 226 -11.00 7.41 -44.18
C GLY A 226 -11.33 6.08 -43.51
N LYS A 227 -10.81 5.83 -42.30
CA LYS A 227 -10.96 4.54 -41.59
C LYS A 227 -12.13 4.52 -40.59
N GLY A 228 -12.82 5.65 -40.41
CA GLY A 228 -13.94 5.77 -39.49
C GLY A 228 -13.54 5.66 -38.02
N HIS A 229 -12.39 6.23 -37.63
CA HIS A 229 -11.92 6.31 -36.23
C HIS A 229 -11.93 4.96 -35.48
N PRO A 230 -11.19 3.93 -35.94
CA PRO A 230 -11.13 2.63 -35.28
C PRO A 230 -10.51 2.71 -33.88
N VAL A 231 -11.10 2.00 -32.92
CA VAL A 231 -10.78 2.06 -31.47
C VAL A 231 -9.30 1.82 -31.12
N ASN A 232 -8.54 1.12 -31.94
CA ASN A 232 -7.16 0.70 -31.65
C ASN A 232 -6.09 1.56 -32.33
N ASP A 233 -6.46 2.66 -32.97
CA ASP A 233 -5.55 3.51 -33.74
C ASP A 233 -5.88 4.96 -33.37
N ASP A 234 -4.86 5.80 -33.21
CA ASP A 234 -5.03 7.16 -32.70
C ASP A 234 -5.42 8.09 -33.85
N TYR A 235 -6.57 8.75 -33.72
CA TYR A 235 -7.14 9.62 -34.75
C TYR A 235 -7.44 11.01 -34.19
N LEU A 236 -7.23 12.01 -35.04
CA LEU A 236 -7.78 13.34 -34.80
C LEU A 236 -9.29 13.32 -35.05
N GLY A 237 -10.05 13.99 -34.20
CA GLY A 237 -11.48 14.18 -34.43
C GLY A 237 -12.40 13.05 -33.99
N VAL A 238 -11.96 12.24 -33.04
CA VAL A 238 -12.82 11.23 -32.40
C VAL A 238 -13.85 11.92 -31.51
N GLU A 239 -15.13 11.65 -31.78
CA GLU A 239 -16.23 12.02 -30.88
C GLU A 239 -16.19 11.10 -29.66
N GLY A 240 -16.13 11.68 -28.46
CA GLY A 240 -15.98 10.90 -27.23
C GLY A 240 -17.31 10.56 -26.58
N ALA A 241 -17.31 9.50 -25.76
CA ALA A 241 -18.41 9.16 -24.86
C ALA A 241 -18.01 9.41 -23.40
N PHE A 242 -18.99 9.59 -22.50
CA PHE A 242 -18.68 9.85 -21.09
C PHE A 242 -17.95 8.68 -20.40
N TRP A 243 -18.14 7.46 -20.92
CA TRP A 243 -17.47 6.24 -20.45
C TRP A 243 -16.22 5.89 -21.26
N ASP A 244 -15.78 6.75 -22.19
CA ASP A 244 -14.57 6.54 -22.97
C ASP A 244 -13.35 7.01 -22.16
N PRO A 245 -12.46 6.09 -21.73
CA PRO A 245 -11.28 6.44 -20.96
C PRO A 245 -10.11 6.87 -21.85
N TYR A 246 -10.15 6.61 -23.17
CA TYR A 246 -9.01 6.84 -24.07
C TYR A 246 -9.09 8.20 -24.76
N ASN A 247 -10.26 8.59 -25.26
CA ASN A 247 -10.45 9.87 -25.94
C ASN A 247 -10.77 11.00 -24.95
N GLN A 248 -10.64 12.26 -25.40
CA GLN A 248 -10.80 13.44 -24.53
C GLN A 248 -12.15 13.42 -23.78
N ASN A 249 -12.12 13.60 -22.46
CA ASN A 249 -13.31 13.47 -21.62
C ASN A 249 -13.28 14.43 -20.42
N VAL A 250 -14.39 15.11 -20.18
CA VAL A 250 -14.58 16.03 -19.04
C VAL A 250 -14.40 15.34 -17.67
N LEU A 251 -14.67 14.04 -17.57
CA LEU A 251 -14.52 13.28 -16.32
C LEU A 251 -13.08 12.80 -16.07
N LYS A 252 -12.16 13.01 -17.02
CA LYS A 252 -10.73 12.66 -16.88
C LYS A 252 -9.84 13.87 -16.57
N GLY A 253 -10.44 15.06 -16.51
CA GLY A 253 -9.73 16.33 -16.36
C GLY A 253 -9.25 16.95 -17.67
N ASP A 254 -9.64 16.43 -18.84
CA ASP A 254 -9.24 16.99 -20.13
C ASP A 254 -9.98 18.30 -20.47
N TYR A 255 -11.21 18.43 -19.95
CA TYR A 255 -12.06 19.60 -20.11
C TYR A 255 -12.48 20.16 -18.76
N PRO A 256 -12.62 21.48 -18.61
CA PRO A 256 -13.08 22.06 -17.36
C PRO A 256 -14.55 21.71 -17.13
N ILE A 257 -14.87 21.35 -15.90
CA ILE A 257 -16.23 21.07 -15.45
C ILE A 257 -16.95 22.34 -14.98
N ILE A 258 -16.21 23.30 -14.43
CA ILE A 258 -16.74 24.59 -13.93
C ILE A 258 -15.84 25.72 -14.45
N GLY A 259 -16.44 26.71 -15.11
CA GLY A 259 -15.69 27.82 -15.70
C GLY A 259 -14.65 27.35 -16.71
N GLN A 260 -13.44 27.91 -16.64
CA GLN A 260 -12.36 27.70 -17.62
C GLN A 260 -11.15 26.96 -17.07
N HIS A 261 -11.06 26.85 -15.74
CA HIS A 261 -9.83 26.48 -15.02
C HIS A 261 -10.06 25.45 -13.91
N THR A 262 -11.29 24.95 -13.74
CA THR A 262 -11.59 23.92 -12.74
C THR A 262 -11.92 22.61 -13.45
N PHE A 263 -11.17 21.57 -13.12
CA PHE A 263 -11.21 20.26 -13.79
C PHE A 263 -11.58 19.18 -12.77
N LEU A 264 -12.31 18.17 -13.25
CA LEU A 264 -12.68 16.99 -12.47
C LEU A 264 -12.03 15.76 -13.10
N LYS A 265 -11.31 14.99 -12.29
CA LYS A 265 -10.83 13.66 -12.64
C LYS A 265 -11.48 12.63 -11.73
N LEU A 266 -12.13 11.65 -12.34
CA LEU A 266 -12.67 10.47 -11.68
C LEU A 266 -11.78 9.28 -12.04
N THR A 267 -11.45 8.46 -11.05
CA THR A 267 -10.66 7.25 -11.29
C THR A 267 -11.26 6.09 -10.53
N GLY A 268 -11.52 4.99 -11.24
CA GLY A 268 -11.95 3.73 -10.65
C GLY A 268 -10.80 2.73 -10.69
N LYS A 269 -10.44 2.14 -9.55
CA LYS A 269 -9.48 1.03 -9.53
C LYS A 269 -10.07 -0.21 -8.89
N SER A 270 -9.66 -1.36 -9.38
CA SER A 270 -9.93 -2.66 -8.81
C SER A 270 -8.61 -3.42 -8.71
N LEU A 271 -8.23 -3.80 -7.50
CA LEU A 271 -7.05 -4.61 -7.23
C LEU A 271 -7.49 -5.93 -6.61
N THR A 272 -7.12 -7.03 -7.25
CA THR A 272 -7.34 -8.40 -6.75
C THR A 272 -6.00 -9.01 -6.39
N LEU A 273 -5.80 -9.35 -5.11
CA LEU A 273 -4.64 -10.09 -4.62
C LEU A 273 -5.07 -11.51 -4.23
N LEU A 274 -4.42 -12.50 -4.83
CA LEU A 274 -4.50 -13.90 -4.43
C LEU A 274 -3.12 -14.35 -3.96
N GLU A 275 -2.99 -14.81 -2.73
CA GLU A 275 -1.72 -15.19 -2.13
C GLU A 275 -1.83 -16.54 -1.42
N GLY A 276 -1.02 -17.50 -1.82
CA GLY A 276 -0.83 -18.77 -1.12
C GLY A 276 0.56 -18.79 -0.48
N ARG A 277 0.65 -19.09 0.81
CA ARG A 277 1.90 -18.99 1.55
C ARG A 277 2.01 -19.99 2.67
N GLN A 278 3.24 -20.32 3.00
CA GLN A 278 3.61 -21.13 4.14
C GLN A 278 4.31 -20.23 5.15
N LEU A 279 3.82 -20.15 6.38
CA LEU A 279 4.44 -19.38 7.47
C LEU A 279 4.61 -20.29 8.69
N PRO A 280 5.72 -20.18 9.44
CA PRO A 280 5.85 -20.88 10.72
C PRO A 280 4.76 -20.37 11.67
N THR A 281 3.70 -21.17 11.79
CA THR A 281 2.49 -20.79 12.52
C THR A 281 2.49 -21.53 13.85
N PRO A 282 2.65 -20.83 14.98
CA PRO A 282 2.61 -21.48 16.28
C PRO A 282 1.20 -22.01 16.55
N THR A 283 1.14 -23.21 17.12
CA THR A 283 -0.08 -23.79 17.65
C THR A 283 -0.59 -22.96 18.82
N THR A 284 -1.89 -23.07 19.10
CA THR A 284 -2.46 -22.31 20.20
C THR A 284 -1.93 -22.82 21.55
N PRO A 285 -1.72 -21.93 22.53
CA PRO A 285 -1.33 -22.31 23.90
C PRO A 285 -2.35 -23.19 24.64
N PHE A 286 -3.55 -23.37 24.05
CA PHE A 286 -4.63 -24.19 24.59
C PHE A 286 -4.63 -25.63 24.07
N GLU A 287 -3.50 -26.11 23.53
CA GLU A 287 -3.30 -27.48 22.99
C GLU A 287 -4.34 -27.88 21.91
N SER A 288 -5.05 -26.89 21.35
CA SER A 288 -6.08 -27.12 20.34
C SER A 288 -5.45 -26.90 18.98
N THR A 289 -5.17 -28.02 18.31
CA THR A 289 -4.62 -28.07 16.96
C THR A 289 -5.68 -28.61 16.00
N ARG A 290 -5.56 -28.24 14.72
CA ARG A 290 -6.48 -28.79 13.70
C ARG A 290 -6.37 -30.31 13.57
N ASN A 291 -5.15 -30.83 13.64
CA ASN A 291 -4.84 -32.24 13.39
C ASN A 291 -4.77 -33.05 14.70
N PRO A 292 -5.57 -34.13 14.87
CA PRO A 292 -5.52 -34.96 16.06
C PRO A 292 -4.12 -35.57 16.29
N GLY A 293 -3.60 -35.42 17.50
CA GLY A 293 -2.29 -35.97 17.89
C GLY A 293 -1.09 -35.16 17.42
N ALA A 294 -1.28 -33.95 16.88
CA ALA A 294 -0.20 -33.01 16.65
C ALA A 294 0.35 -32.50 18.00
N VAL A 295 1.63 -32.76 18.26
CA VAL A 295 2.34 -32.38 19.50
C VAL A 295 3.43 -31.32 19.26
N GLY A 296 3.68 -30.96 17.99
CA GLY A 296 4.65 -29.95 17.62
C GLY A 296 4.18 -28.55 18.01
N PHE A 297 5.12 -27.68 18.35
CA PHE A 297 4.81 -26.29 18.68
C PHE A 297 4.35 -25.51 17.44
N PHE A 298 4.95 -25.75 16.27
CA PHE A 298 4.50 -25.20 14.99
C PHE A 298 3.51 -26.15 14.32
N GLY A 299 2.38 -25.60 13.90
CA GLY A 299 1.28 -26.30 13.27
C GLY A 299 1.43 -26.41 11.75
N ASP A 300 0.31 -26.59 11.06
CA ASP A 300 0.28 -26.54 9.60
C ASP A 300 0.62 -25.11 9.11
N PRO A 301 1.69 -24.92 8.31
CA PRO A 301 2.12 -23.59 7.90
C PRO A 301 1.26 -22.99 6.77
N ASP A 302 0.41 -23.81 6.13
CA ASP A 302 -0.30 -23.44 4.91
C ASP A 302 -1.40 -22.39 5.18
N SER A 303 -1.45 -21.36 4.35
CA SER A 303 -2.52 -20.37 4.35
C SER A 303 -2.77 -19.81 2.95
N PHE A 304 -4.03 -19.43 2.70
CA PHE A 304 -4.48 -18.81 1.48
C PHE A 304 -5.25 -17.52 1.80
N LEU A 305 -4.96 -16.47 1.05
CA LEU A 305 -5.60 -15.18 1.13
C LEU A 305 -6.15 -14.79 -0.24
N ALA A 306 -7.39 -14.32 -0.25
CA ALA A 306 -7.94 -13.51 -1.34
C ALA A 306 -8.36 -12.15 -0.79
N ALA A 307 -7.83 -11.07 -1.36
CA ALA A 307 -8.21 -9.71 -1.01
C ALA A 307 -8.59 -8.94 -2.28
N GLN A 308 -9.72 -8.25 -2.24
CA GLN A 308 -10.22 -7.42 -3.33
C GLN A 308 -10.38 -6.00 -2.81
N TYR A 309 -9.77 -5.04 -3.48
CA TYR A 309 -9.93 -3.62 -3.20
C TYR A 309 -10.57 -2.95 -4.40
N THR A 310 -11.62 -2.19 -4.16
CA THR A 310 -12.27 -1.38 -5.17
C THR A 310 -12.25 0.06 -4.70
N SER A 311 -11.51 0.92 -5.40
CA SER A 311 -11.38 2.33 -5.06
C SER A 311 -12.08 3.22 -6.07
N PHE A 312 -12.63 4.32 -5.56
CA PHE A 312 -13.23 5.38 -6.36
C PHE A 312 -12.71 6.72 -5.88
N ALA A 313 -11.90 7.36 -6.73
CA ALA A 313 -11.28 8.64 -6.44
C ALA A 313 -11.98 9.77 -7.21
N ILE A 314 -12.22 10.88 -6.51
CA ILE A 314 -12.70 12.15 -7.03
C ILE A 314 -11.59 13.16 -6.79
N ASP A 315 -11.13 13.80 -7.86
CA ASP A 315 -10.10 14.82 -7.81
C ASP A 315 -10.57 16.08 -8.53
N LEU A 316 -10.81 17.14 -7.76
CA LEU A 316 -11.25 18.44 -8.25
C LEU A 316 -10.12 19.44 -8.03
N PHE A 317 -9.58 19.99 -9.11
CA PHE A 317 -8.45 20.90 -9.04
C PHE A 317 -8.65 22.14 -9.90
N HIS A 318 -7.96 23.20 -9.52
CA HIS A 318 -8.00 24.47 -10.21
C HIS A 318 -6.60 24.93 -10.64
N GLY A 319 -6.53 25.42 -11.87
CA GLY A 319 -5.31 25.98 -12.46
C GLY A 319 -5.03 25.42 -13.84
N ASN A 320 -4.09 26.05 -14.55
CA ASN A 320 -3.61 25.56 -15.84
C ASN A 320 -2.42 24.63 -15.59
N THR A 321 -2.73 23.38 -15.21
CA THR A 321 -1.78 22.39 -14.71
C THR A 321 -0.68 22.00 -15.69
N SER A 322 -0.90 22.22 -16.99
CA SER A 322 0.10 21.97 -18.03
C SER A 322 1.33 22.90 -17.93
N PHE A 323 1.25 24.01 -17.20
CA PHE A 323 2.33 25.01 -17.14
C PHE A 323 2.67 25.50 -15.73
N LYS A 324 1.73 25.41 -14.79
CA LYS A 324 1.92 25.87 -13.41
C LYS A 324 1.33 24.86 -12.42
N PRO A 325 1.86 24.80 -11.18
CA PRO A 325 1.24 24.05 -10.11
C PRO A 325 -0.21 24.46 -9.87
N ASN A 326 -1.01 23.53 -9.32
CA ASN A 326 -2.42 23.76 -9.01
C ASN A 326 -2.54 24.90 -7.99
N ASP A 327 -3.54 25.78 -8.17
CA ASP A 327 -3.79 26.85 -7.20
C ASP A 327 -4.51 26.29 -5.97
N TRP A 328 -5.44 25.36 -6.17
CA TRP A 328 -6.05 24.54 -5.12
C TRP A 328 -6.51 23.19 -5.66
N ARG A 329 -6.64 22.21 -4.76
CA ARG A 329 -7.11 20.86 -5.07
C ARG A 329 -7.88 20.25 -3.92
N VAL A 330 -8.95 19.53 -4.24
CA VAL A 330 -9.72 18.69 -3.32
C VAL A 330 -9.70 17.27 -3.85
N ARG A 331 -9.23 16.33 -3.05
CA ARG A 331 -9.20 14.92 -3.40
C ARG A 331 -9.92 14.10 -2.35
N LEU A 332 -10.71 13.13 -2.80
CA LEU A 332 -11.44 12.15 -1.99
C LEU A 332 -11.25 10.78 -2.64
N ASN A 333 -10.85 9.76 -1.87
CA ASN A 333 -10.70 8.40 -2.35
C ASN A 333 -11.41 7.44 -1.39
N LEU A 334 -12.50 6.84 -1.88
CA LEU A 334 -13.26 5.83 -1.16
C LEU A 334 -12.74 4.46 -1.56
N VAL A 335 -12.44 3.61 -0.58
CA VAL A 335 -11.95 2.26 -0.79
C VAL A 335 -12.88 1.27 -0.12
N HIS A 336 -13.35 0.29 -0.88
CA HIS A 336 -14.05 -0.89 -0.39
C HIS A 336 -13.09 -2.07 -0.43
N ASN A 337 -12.98 -2.80 0.67
CA ASN A 337 -12.19 -4.01 0.75
C ASN A 337 -13.06 -5.23 1.07
N VAL A 338 -12.79 -6.34 0.39
CA VAL A 338 -13.26 -7.68 0.73
C VAL A 338 -12.04 -8.54 1.01
N ASN A 339 -11.94 -9.13 2.19
CA ASN A 339 -10.81 -9.95 2.64
C ASN A 339 -11.30 -11.35 3.03
N HIS A 340 -10.70 -12.37 2.43
CA HIS A 340 -10.93 -13.77 2.79
C HIS A 340 -9.61 -14.46 3.08
N LEU A 341 -9.46 -14.96 4.31
CA LEU A 341 -8.29 -15.70 4.77
C LEU A 341 -8.73 -17.11 5.16
N VAL A 342 -8.00 -18.11 4.69
CA VAL A 342 -8.10 -19.50 5.15
C VAL A 342 -6.71 -19.92 5.62
N ALA A 343 -6.58 -20.27 6.88
CA ALA A 343 -5.39 -20.88 7.44
C ALA A 343 -5.62 -22.37 7.65
N ASP A 344 -4.54 -23.14 7.68
CA ASP A 344 -4.60 -24.56 7.97
C ASP A 344 -4.30 -24.90 9.44
N GLU A 345 -4.17 -23.89 10.31
CA GLU A 345 -4.06 -24.01 11.77
C GLU A 345 -5.08 -23.14 12.52
N LEU A 346 -5.47 -23.57 13.73
CA LEU A 346 -6.37 -22.85 14.63
C LEU A 346 -5.67 -21.67 15.33
N GLY A 347 -6.46 -20.68 15.76
CA GLY A 347 -5.93 -19.52 16.48
C GLY A 347 -5.27 -18.46 15.59
N VAL A 348 -5.27 -18.65 14.27
CA VAL A 348 -4.76 -17.71 13.26
C VAL A 348 -5.74 -16.58 12.98
N VAL A 349 -7.02 -16.91 12.80
CA VAL A 349 -8.01 -15.89 12.43
C VAL A 349 -8.46 -15.04 13.61
N SER A 350 -8.49 -15.65 14.80
CA SER A 350 -8.97 -15.14 16.08
C SER A 350 -8.36 -16.01 17.19
N PRO A 351 -8.10 -15.47 18.40
CA PRO A 351 -7.65 -16.30 19.52
C PRO A 351 -8.72 -17.29 19.99
N ASP A 352 -9.99 -17.03 19.69
CA ASP A 352 -11.06 -18.00 19.92
C ASP A 352 -11.04 -19.09 18.84
N VAL A 353 -10.56 -20.28 19.22
CA VAL A 353 -10.47 -21.46 18.33
C VAL A 353 -11.83 -21.89 17.76
N ARG A 354 -12.95 -21.46 18.35
CA ARG A 354 -14.30 -21.74 17.84
C ARG A 354 -14.64 -20.97 16.57
N ASP A 355 -13.92 -19.88 16.29
CA ASP A 355 -14.06 -19.11 15.05
C ASP A 355 -13.49 -19.88 13.84
N GLY A 356 -12.86 -21.03 14.07
CA GLY A 356 -12.36 -21.94 13.04
C GLY A 356 -11.08 -21.42 12.39
N THR A 357 -10.90 -21.75 11.12
CA THR A 357 -9.67 -21.45 10.39
C THR A 357 -9.87 -20.50 9.20
N SER A 358 -11.11 -20.11 8.93
CA SER A 358 -11.47 -19.23 7.82
C SER A 358 -12.12 -17.94 8.31
N ARG A 359 -11.74 -16.81 7.74
CA ARG A 359 -12.31 -15.49 8.03
C ARG A 359 -12.74 -14.82 6.73
N HIS A 360 -13.89 -14.16 6.76
CA HIS A 360 -14.34 -13.24 5.73
C HIS A 360 -14.68 -11.90 6.37
N ARG A 361 -14.19 -10.80 5.80
CA ARG A 361 -14.40 -9.42 6.26
C ARG A 361 -14.66 -8.53 5.05
N ASP A 362 -15.53 -7.54 5.27
CA ASP A 362 -15.77 -6.45 4.33
C ASP A 362 -15.57 -5.14 5.08
N ASP A 363 -14.93 -4.17 4.43
CA ASP A 363 -14.60 -2.89 5.04
C ASP A 363 -14.71 -1.75 4.02
N PHE A 364 -15.04 -0.56 4.52
CA PHE A 364 -15.16 0.67 3.72
C PHE A 364 -14.44 1.80 4.43
N ALA A 365 -13.52 2.46 3.73
CA ALA A 365 -12.79 3.59 4.28
C ALA A 365 -12.70 4.75 3.28
N LEU A 366 -12.72 5.97 3.79
CA LEU A 366 -12.28 7.14 3.04
C LEU A 366 -10.78 7.30 3.29
N GLU A 367 -9.99 6.62 2.46
CA GLU A 367 -8.56 6.40 2.68
C GLU A 367 -7.74 7.68 2.44
N GLU A 368 -8.00 8.37 1.33
CA GLU A 368 -7.41 9.67 1.03
C GLU A 368 -8.50 10.72 1.05
N TRP A 369 -8.27 11.81 1.77
CA TRP A 369 -9.10 13.00 1.71
C TRP A 369 -8.25 14.19 2.07
N PHE A 370 -8.11 15.17 1.18
CA PHE A 370 -7.33 16.35 1.51
C PHE A 370 -7.78 17.58 0.72
N PHE A 371 -7.47 18.72 1.33
CA PHE A 371 -7.48 20.02 0.68
C PHE A 371 -6.05 20.51 0.54
N GLU A 372 -5.67 20.92 -0.66
CA GLU A 372 -4.41 21.56 -0.96
C GLU A 372 -4.64 22.97 -1.47
N SER A 373 -3.81 23.91 -1.03
CA SER A 373 -3.78 25.27 -1.53
C SER A 373 -2.34 25.74 -1.70
N LYS A 374 -2.08 26.33 -2.86
CA LYS A 374 -0.84 27.04 -3.12
C LYS A 374 -0.83 28.37 -2.39
N ILE A 375 0.18 28.58 -1.57
CA ILE A 375 0.32 29.78 -0.73
C ILE A 375 1.04 30.89 -1.50
N SER A 376 2.11 30.54 -2.22
CA SER A 376 2.93 31.52 -2.93
C SER A 376 3.67 30.89 -4.09
N ASP A 377 3.84 31.66 -5.16
CA ASP A 377 4.92 31.43 -6.11
C ASP A 377 6.21 32.04 -5.53
N LEU A 378 7.33 31.32 -5.61
CA LEU A 378 8.62 31.67 -5.04
C LEU A 378 9.62 32.16 -6.10
N SER A 379 9.36 31.87 -7.38
CA SER A 379 10.18 32.35 -8.49
C SER A 379 9.36 32.51 -9.78
N PRO A 380 9.89 33.22 -10.79
CA PRO A 380 9.27 33.32 -12.11
C PRO A 380 9.19 31.99 -12.87
N TYR A 381 9.94 30.98 -12.41
CA TYR A 381 9.98 29.63 -13.00
C TYR A 381 8.96 28.69 -12.37
N TYR A 382 7.88 29.23 -11.79
CA TYR A 382 6.82 28.48 -11.12
C TYR A 382 7.29 27.64 -9.92
N ASP A 383 8.44 28.00 -9.32
CA ASP A 383 8.76 27.50 -7.98
C ASP A 383 7.64 27.93 -7.03
N PHE A 384 7.22 27.07 -6.12
CA PHE A 384 6.02 27.31 -5.31
C PHE A 384 6.16 26.82 -3.87
N ALA A 385 5.27 27.28 -3.02
CA ALA A 385 5.01 26.69 -1.71
C ALA A 385 3.50 26.43 -1.55
N SER A 386 3.14 25.21 -1.14
CA SER A 386 1.78 24.75 -0.94
C SER A 386 1.60 24.12 0.43
N VAL A 387 0.39 24.21 0.96
CA VAL A 387 -0.04 23.46 2.14
C VAL A 387 -1.14 22.50 1.78
N ARG A 388 -1.02 21.27 2.29
CA ARG A 388 -2.01 20.21 2.16
C ARG A 388 -2.44 19.70 3.53
N VAL A 389 -3.75 19.67 3.78
CA VAL A 389 -4.36 19.25 5.05
C VAL A 389 -5.34 18.12 4.78
N GLY A 390 -5.19 17.02 5.53
CA GLY A 390 -6.07 15.85 5.47
C GLY A 390 -5.30 14.53 5.42
N SER A 391 -6.01 13.43 5.15
CA SER A 391 -5.42 12.11 4.92
C SER A 391 -4.74 12.03 3.55
N GLN A 392 -3.43 11.83 3.55
CA GLN A 392 -2.60 11.86 2.34
C GLN A 392 -1.49 10.80 2.37
N PRO A 393 -1.11 10.23 1.21
CA PRO A 393 0.07 9.40 1.09
C PRO A 393 1.34 10.22 1.32
N PHE A 394 2.32 9.61 1.99
CA PHE A 394 3.65 10.17 2.10
C PHE A 394 4.71 9.08 2.19
N VAL A 395 5.79 9.26 1.44
CA VAL A 395 7.02 8.45 1.54
C VAL A 395 8.15 9.40 1.90
N SER A 396 8.87 9.04 2.95
CA SER A 396 9.90 9.91 3.56
C SER A 396 11.22 9.96 2.81
N ASP A 397 11.57 8.95 2.03
CA ASP A 397 12.85 8.86 1.35
C ASP A 397 12.73 8.16 -0.01
N PHE A 398 13.85 8.06 -0.74
CA PHE A 398 13.82 7.53 -2.10
C PHE A 398 13.36 6.07 -2.22
N ARG A 399 13.51 5.29 -1.15
CA ARG A 399 13.18 3.86 -1.15
C ARG A 399 12.11 3.48 -0.15
N GLY A 400 11.71 4.34 0.80
CA GLY A 400 10.69 4.07 1.82
C GLY A 400 11.22 3.32 3.04
N PHE A 401 12.44 3.62 3.50
CA PHE A 401 13.06 2.91 4.62
C PHE A 401 12.47 3.28 6.00
N ILE A 402 12.15 4.55 6.23
CA ILE A 402 11.67 5.02 7.55
C ILE A 402 10.14 5.08 7.65
N PHE A 403 9.51 5.71 6.66
CA PHE A 403 8.07 5.98 6.67
C PHE A 403 7.50 5.95 5.25
N ALA A 404 6.47 5.11 5.05
CA ALA A 404 5.67 5.01 3.84
C ALA A 404 4.24 4.60 4.20
N ASP A 405 3.34 5.59 4.34
CA ASP A 405 1.94 5.35 4.74
C ASP A 405 1.00 6.45 4.19
N ILE A 406 -0.30 6.17 4.20
CA ILE A 406 -1.38 7.15 4.03
C ILE A 406 -1.98 7.44 5.40
N ASN A 407 -1.97 8.69 5.83
CA ASN A 407 -2.55 9.06 7.12
C ASN A 407 -2.94 10.55 7.20
N ARG A 408 -3.70 10.95 8.23
CA ARG A 408 -4.12 12.34 8.42
C ARG A 408 -2.96 13.22 8.91
N GLY A 409 -2.80 14.36 8.26
CA GLY A 409 -1.74 15.29 8.63
C GLY A 409 -1.79 16.62 7.89
N VAL A 410 -0.77 17.43 8.17
CA VAL A 410 -0.52 18.73 7.55
C VAL A 410 0.86 18.72 6.93
N ARG A 411 0.90 18.99 5.62
CA ARG A 411 2.13 19.09 4.83
C ARG A 411 2.33 20.51 4.35
N LEU A 412 3.51 21.05 4.56
CA LEU A 412 4.04 22.22 3.86
C LEU A 412 5.14 21.73 2.92
N PHE A 413 5.01 22.00 1.63
CA PHE A 413 5.98 21.56 0.65
C PHE A 413 6.14 22.58 -0.47
N GLY A 414 7.25 22.48 -1.18
CA GLY A 414 7.54 23.40 -2.25
C GLY A 414 8.85 23.15 -2.94
N THR A 415 9.10 23.96 -3.95
CA THR A 415 10.25 23.89 -4.83
C THR A 415 10.99 25.21 -4.86
N ARG A 416 12.29 25.17 -5.15
CA ARG A 416 13.14 26.35 -5.27
C ARG A 416 14.21 26.13 -6.31
N HIS A 417 14.73 27.24 -6.84
CA HIS A 417 15.83 27.25 -7.80
C HIS A 417 15.49 26.46 -9.07
N SER A 418 14.31 26.70 -9.63
CA SER A 418 13.79 26.00 -10.81
C SER A 418 13.72 24.49 -10.55
N ASN A 419 13.04 24.11 -9.45
CA ASN A 419 12.82 22.73 -9.01
C ASN A 419 14.07 21.92 -8.59
N ARG A 420 15.26 22.55 -8.52
CA ARG A 420 16.48 21.86 -8.06
C ARG A 420 16.47 21.55 -6.56
N ASP A 421 15.82 22.41 -5.79
CA ASP A 421 15.63 22.23 -4.35
C ASP A 421 14.17 21.91 -4.08
N GLN A 422 13.93 20.88 -3.29
CA GLN A 422 12.59 20.52 -2.85
C GLN A 422 12.59 20.36 -1.33
N PHE A 423 11.62 20.94 -0.67
CA PHE A 423 11.49 20.84 0.79
C PHE A 423 10.12 20.32 1.17
N ASN A 424 10.07 19.53 2.24
CA ASN A 424 8.84 19.00 2.81
C ASN A 424 8.92 19.08 4.32
N LEU A 425 7.87 19.60 4.93
CA LEU A 425 7.62 19.53 6.37
C LEU A 425 6.24 18.93 6.57
N MET A 426 6.19 17.78 7.25
CA MET A 426 4.99 16.99 7.45
C MET A 426 4.78 16.74 8.94
N TRP A 427 3.54 16.88 9.38
CA TRP A 427 3.08 16.45 10.69
C TRP A 427 1.89 15.51 10.52
N PHE A 428 1.98 14.32 11.10
CA PHE A 428 0.92 13.32 11.14
C PHE A 428 0.35 13.18 12.55
N ASP A 429 -0.96 13.00 12.60
CA ASP A 429 -1.72 12.63 13.79
C ASP A 429 -2.46 11.33 13.51
N GLN A 430 -1.81 10.21 13.76
CA GLN A 430 -2.15 8.98 13.06
C GLN A 430 -3.52 8.41 13.45
N THR A 431 -4.32 8.02 12.46
CA THR A 431 -5.49 7.14 12.67
C THR A 431 -5.04 5.71 12.91
N GLU A 432 -5.83 4.96 13.67
CA GLU A 432 -5.70 3.51 13.73
C GLU A 432 -6.05 2.90 12.36
N LYS A 433 -5.45 1.75 12.04
CA LYS A 433 -5.77 1.00 10.81
C LYS A 433 -6.65 -0.20 11.13
N GLU A 434 -7.59 -0.50 10.24
CA GLU A 434 -8.33 -1.75 10.34
C GLU A 434 -7.37 -2.92 10.10
N THR A 435 -7.44 -3.92 10.95
CA THR A 435 -6.37 -4.92 11.06
C THR A 435 -6.18 -5.81 9.83
N ASN A 436 -7.25 -6.00 9.04
CA ASN A 436 -7.31 -6.94 7.93
C ASN A 436 -7.23 -6.22 6.58
N SER A 437 -7.92 -5.08 6.44
CA SER A 437 -7.90 -4.25 5.24
C SER A 437 -6.67 -3.32 5.21
N LEU A 438 -6.15 -2.94 6.39
CA LEU A 438 -5.10 -1.93 6.60
C LEU A 438 -5.50 -0.52 6.13
N LEU A 439 -6.81 -0.30 5.95
CA LEU A 439 -7.37 1.01 5.66
C LEU A 439 -7.49 1.84 6.94
N ASN A 440 -7.48 3.16 6.79
CA ASN A 440 -7.56 4.09 7.91
C ASN A 440 -8.97 4.14 8.51
N VAL A 441 -9.05 4.02 9.83
CA VAL A 441 -10.29 4.18 10.60
C VAL A 441 -10.39 5.63 11.07
N ILE A 442 -11.20 6.44 10.39
CA ILE A 442 -11.28 7.90 10.63
C ILE A 442 -11.65 8.25 12.08
N ASP A 443 -12.53 7.45 12.68
CA ASP A 443 -13.09 7.69 14.01
C ASP A 443 -12.19 7.20 15.15
N ASP A 444 -11.06 6.55 14.85
CA ASP A 444 -10.18 5.92 15.83
C ASP A 444 -8.76 6.52 15.76
N ASP A 445 -8.25 6.97 16.90
CA ASP A 445 -6.97 7.68 17.00
C ASP A 445 -5.91 6.75 17.59
N ARG A 446 -4.78 6.62 16.87
CA ARG A 446 -3.67 5.75 17.27
C ARG A 446 -2.84 6.37 18.41
N ASN A 447 -3.07 7.65 18.75
CA ASN A 447 -2.28 8.42 19.71
C ASN A 447 -0.78 8.47 19.37
N GLN A 448 -0.43 8.44 18.08
CA GLN A 448 0.94 8.54 17.59
C GLN A 448 1.11 9.79 16.73
N ASN A 449 2.11 10.61 17.07
CA ASN A 449 2.46 11.80 16.29
C ASN A 449 3.81 11.61 15.62
N THR A 450 3.84 11.86 14.31
CA THR A 450 5.07 11.77 13.51
C THR A 450 5.34 13.10 12.84
N TRP A 451 6.56 13.61 13.00
CA TRP A 451 7.06 14.80 12.32
C TRP A 451 8.13 14.37 11.33
N ILE A 452 8.07 14.90 10.11
CA ILE A 452 9.04 14.59 9.06
C ILE A 452 9.46 15.87 8.38
N ALA A 453 10.77 16.10 8.27
CA ALA A 453 11.35 17.22 7.55
C ALA A 453 12.37 16.69 6.55
N ASN A 454 12.11 16.88 5.26
CA ASN A 454 12.97 16.40 4.18
C ASN A 454 13.40 17.56 3.30
N TYR A 455 14.66 17.51 2.87
CA TYR A 455 15.21 18.42 1.88
C TYR A 455 15.94 17.64 0.81
N TYR A 456 15.59 17.86 -0.45
CA TYR A 456 16.19 17.22 -1.61
C TYR A 456 16.91 18.26 -2.45
N ARG A 457 18.08 17.88 -2.94
CA ARG A 457 18.89 18.62 -3.91
C ARG A 457 19.14 17.76 -5.13
N GLN A 458 18.58 18.15 -6.27
CA GLN A 458 18.88 17.56 -7.57
C GLN A 458 20.26 18.00 -8.08
N ASP A 459 20.85 17.19 -8.96
CA ASP A 459 22.18 17.40 -9.56
C ASP A 459 23.28 17.69 -8.51
N PHE A 460 23.24 16.97 -7.39
CA PHE A 460 24.23 17.08 -6.33
C PHE A 460 25.51 16.32 -6.70
N LEU A 461 26.66 17.02 -6.72
CA LEU A 461 27.98 16.56 -7.19
C LEU A 461 28.08 16.27 -8.70
N TYR A 462 27.13 15.54 -9.27
CA TYR A 462 27.06 15.20 -10.70
C TYR A 462 25.62 15.35 -11.21
N PRO A 463 25.41 15.69 -12.50
CA PRO A 463 24.08 15.69 -13.11
C PRO A 463 23.40 14.31 -13.00
N GLY A 464 22.11 14.27 -12.68
CA GLY A 464 21.36 13.02 -12.52
C GLY A 464 21.53 12.34 -11.15
N ASN A 465 22.24 12.98 -10.21
CA ASN A 465 22.39 12.49 -8.84
C ASN A 465 21.62 13.38 -7.86
N THR A 466 20.65 12.82 -7.13
CA THR A 466 19.85 13.56 -6.14
C THR A 466 20.25 13.16 -4.73
N ALA A 467 20.53 14.14 -3.88
CA ALA A 467 20.81 13.93 -2.47
C ALA A 467 19.63 14.39 -1.61
N SER A 468 19.43 13.73 -0.48
CA SER A 468 18.40 14.03 0.50
C SER A 468 18.97 14.05 1.91
N ILE A 469 18.50 15.00 2.71
CA ILE A 469 18.67 15.01 4.17
C ILE A 469 17.28 14.98 4.78
N SER A 470 17.08 14.14 5.78
CA SER A 470 15.81 13.96 6.44
C SER A 470 15.94 13.90 7.96
N PHE A 471 14.92 14.43 8.64
CA PHE A 471 14.75 14.31 10.08
C PHE A 471 13.34 13.80 10.36
N HIS A 472 13.22 12.79 11.22
CA HIS A 472 11.94 12.25 11.64
C HIS A 472 11.87 12.25 13.16
N ALA A 473 10.73 12.62 13.72
CA ALA A 473 10.45 12.46 15.14
C ALA A 473 9.16 11.67 15.28
N ASN A 474 9.21 10.57 16.01
CA ASN A 474 8.08 9.73 16.30
C ASN A 474 7.81 9.73 17.81
N HIS A 475 6.56 10.01 18.17
CA HIS A 475 6.11 9.91 19.54
C HIS A 475 4.87 9.01 19.55
N ASP A 476 5.07 7.77 19.97
CA ASP A 476 4.04 6.75 20.12
C ASP A 476 3.69 6.65 21.61
N ARG A 477 2.47 7.08 21.98
CA ARG A 477 2.08 7.19 23.40
C ARG A 477 1.54 5.87 23.94
N ALA A 478 1.63 5.72 25.25
CA ALA A 478 1.09 4.62 26.01
C ALA A 478 -0.39 4.41 25.70
N SER A 479 -0.67 3.27 25.09
CA SER A 479 -2.02 2.86 24.71
C SER A 479 -2.20 1.37 24.98
N PHE A 480 -3.47 0.96 25.03
CA PHE A 480 -3.88 -0.42 25.20
C PHE A 480 -4.90 -0.71 24.13
N GLU A 481 -4.62 -1.66 23.24
CA GLU A 481 -5.47 -1.90 22.06
C GLU A 481 -5.69 -3.38 21.76
N PHE A 482 -7.00 -3.68 21.65
CA PHE A 482 -7.68 -4.81 21.01
C PHE A 482 -7.81 -4.66 19.49
N ASP A 483 -7.06 -5.38 18.68
CA ASP A 483 -7.34 -5.36 17.23
C ASP A 483 -8.70 -6.02 16.87
N LYS A 484 -9.14 -5.88 15.60
CA LYS A 484 -10.53 -6.23 15.22
C LYS A 484 -10.88 -7.73 15.18
N ASN A 485 -9.91 -8.62 15.44
CA ASN A 485 -10.14 -10.04 15.66
C ASN A 485 -9.72 -10.49 17.09
N ASN A 486 -9.59 -9.56 18.04
CA ASN A 486 -9.35 -9.79 19.48
C ASN A 486 -7.94 -10.27 19.92
N PHE A 487 -6.90 -10.05 19.12
CA PHE A 487 -5.51 -10.24 19.56
C PHE A 487 -5.00 -8.95 20.17
N LEU A 488 -4.18 -9.10 21.18
CA LEU A 488 -3.55 -7.97 21.82
C LEU A 488 -2.45 -7.41 20.91
N VAL A 489 -2.52 -6.11 20.60
CA VAL A 489 -1.55 -5.44 19.73
C VAL A 489 -0.72 -4.38 20.45
N ARG A 490 -1.28 -3.75 21.48
CA ARG A 490 -0.56 -2.80 22.33
C ARG A 490 -0.98 -2.95 23.80
N PRO A 491 -0.02 -2.88 24.75
CA PRO A 491 1.42 -3.06 24.51
C PRO A 491 1.69 -4.46 23.93
N ASP A 492 2.87 -4.66 23.35
CA ASP A 492 3.21 -5.97 22.75
C ASP A 492 2.99 -7.10 23.77
N PRO A 493 2.43 -8.25 23.35
CA PRO A 493 1.99 -9.31 24.27
C PRO A 493 3.17 -10.19 24.72
N VAL A 494 4.29 -9.57 25.07
CA VAL A 494 5.56 -10.23 25.41
C VAL A 494 6.21 -9.56 26.62
N GLY A 495 6.94 -10.35 27.41
CA GLY A 495 7.65 -9.88 28.60
C GLY A 495 6.77 -9.05 29.55
N VAL A 496 7.08 -7.76 29.72
CA VAL A 496 6.35 -6.87 30.64
C VAL A 496 5.14 -6.21 29.94
N PHE A 497 3.95 -6.69 30.30
CA PHE A 497 2.69 -6.20 29.75
C PHE A 497 2.20 -4.92 30.45
N GLN A 498 2.77 -3.77 30.09
CA GLN A 498 2.33 -2.46 30.58
C GLN A 498 2.43 -1.38 29.48
N PRO A 499 1.38 -0.53 29.31
CA PRO A 499 1.43 0.58 28.36
C PRO A 499 2.61 1.52 28.64
N HIS A 500 3.32 1.92 27.58
CA HIS A 500 4.52 2.74 27.66
C HIS A 500 4.65 3.68 26.45
N ASP A 501 5.43 4.74 26.62
CA ASP A 501 5.70 5.73 25.58
C ASP A 501 7.02 5.39 24.87
N VAL A 502 7.01 5.45 23.53
CA VAL A 502 8.21 5.33 22.69
C VAL A 502 8.46 6.64 21.96
N ARG A 503 9.63 7.22 22.17
CA ARG A 503 10.07 8.47 21.55
C ARG A 503 11.33 8.22 20.75
N SER A 504 11.22 8.19 19.43
CA SER A 504 12.35 7.94 18.54
C SER A 504 12.57 9.09 17.54
N TYR A 505 13.84 9.44 17.33
CA TYR A 505 14.27 10.53 16.46
C TYR A 505 15.28 9.99 15.46
N TYR A 506 15.02 10.19 14.17
CA TYR A 506 15.82 9.67 13.08
C TYR A 506 16.49 10.82 12.34
N PHE A 507 17.80 10.74 12.17
CA PHE A 507 18.55 11.57 11.25
C PHE A 507 18.99 10.74 10.04
N GLY A 508 18.67 11.22 8.85
CA GLY A 508 18.87 10.51 7.61
C GLY A 508 19.63 11.29 6.56
N VAL A 509 20.49 10.58 5.83
CA VAL A 509 21.03 11.04 4.56
C VAL A 509 20.81 9.97 3.52
N ALA A 510 20.32 10.36 2.35
CA ALA A 510 20.07 9.44 1.26
C ALA A 510 20.53 10.04 -0.06
N ASN A 511 20.83 9.16 -1.01
CA ASN A 511 21.25 9.52 -2.34
C ASN A 511 20.65 8.54 -3.34
N ASN A 512 20.16 9.04 -4.47
CA ASN A 512 19.62 8.24 -5.55
C ASN A 512 19.90 8.93 -6.88
N GLY A 513 20.35 8.16 -7.86
CA GLY A 513 20.64 8.66 -9.20
C GLY A 513 21.58 7.74 -9.95
N HIS A 514 22.37 8.31 -10.84
CA HIS A 514 23.34 7.56 -11.63
C HIS A 514 24.68 8.28 -11.78
N MET A 515 25.72 7.48 -11.96
CA MET A 515 27.06 7.90 -12.36
C MET A 515 27.37 7.23 -13.69
N GLU A 516 27.26 7.99 -14.78
CA GLU A 516 27.30 7.46 -16.14
C GLU A 516 26.30 6.29 -16.33
N ARG A 517 26.81 5.06 -16.48
CA ARG A 517 26.02 3.84 -16.71
C ARG A 517 25.65 3.06 -15.44
N ILE A 518 26.16 3.48 -14.29
CA ILE A 518 25.93 2.79 -13.02
C ILE A 518 24.93 3.60 -12.21
N ASN A 519 23.77 3.02 -11.93
CA ASN A 519 22.81 3.64 -11.01
C ASN A 519 23.26 3.36 -9.58
N VAL A 520 23.17 4.38 -8.73
CA VAL A 520 23.60 4.33 -7.34
C VAL A 520 22.46 4.82 -6.46
N SER A 521 22.09 4.01 -5.47
CA SER A 521 21.17 4.39 -4.42
C SER A 521 21.81 4.05 -3.08
N SER A 522 21.92 5.00 -2.17
CA SER A 522 22.45 4.76 -0.82
C SER A 522 21.63 5.51 0.23
N ALA A 523 21.52 4.94 1.41
CA ALA A 523 20.88 5.59 2.55
C ALA A 523 21.65 5.27 3.84
N PHE A 524 21.68 6.22 4.75
CA PHE A 524 22.18 6.03 6.11
C PHE A 524 21.25 6.73 7.09
N TYR A 525 20.88 6.02 8.14
CA TYR A 525 20.02 6.53 9.21
C TYR A 525 20.63 6.24 10.57
N TYR A 526 20.58 7.25 11.44
CA TYR A 526 20.87 7.10 12.86
C TYR A 526 19.60 7.42 13.63
N VAL A 527 19.21 6.52 14.53
CA VAL A 527 18.06 6.71 15.40
C VAL A 527 18.52 6.82 16.85
N PHE A 528 17.95 7.79 17.56
CA PHE A 528 18.18 8.01 18.98
C PHE A 528 16.87 8.37 19.68
N GLY A 529 16.79 8.16 20.99
CA GLY A 529 15.55 8.40 21.72
C GLY A 529 15.46 7.61 23.01
N ARG A 530 14.23 7.30 23.41
CA ARG A 530 13.94 6.57 24.65
C ARG A 530 12.64 5.78 24.54
N ASP A 531 12.69 4.57 25.06
CA ASP A 531 11.54 3.70 25.31
C ASP A 531 11.38 3.58 26.83
N ASP A 532 10.25 4.06 27.35
CA ASP A 532 10.03 4.15 28.79
C ASP A 532 9.88 2.78 29.47
N LEU A 533 9.51 1.74 28.73
CA LEU A 533 9.44 0.36 29.23
C LEU A 533 9.40 -0.64 28.07
N ASN A 534 10.58 -1.07 27.61
CA ASN A 534 10.65 -2.03 26.54
C ASN A 534 10.10 -3.41 27.00
N PRO A 535 9.19 -4.03 26.23
CA PRO A 535 8.58 -5.31 26.60
C PRO A 535 9.60 -6.46 26.76
N ILE A 536 10.66 -6.50 25.94
CA ILE A 536 11.66 -7.57 25.93
C ILE A 536 12.73 -7.33 27.02
N ALA A 537 13.29 -6.12 27.09
CA ALA A 537 14.28 -5.78 28.13
C ALA A 537 13.67 -5.65 29.54
N GLY A 538 12.35 -5.44 29.61
CA GLY A 538 11.57 -5.33 30.84
C GLY A 538 11.85 -4.07 31.66
N ARG A 539 12.43 -3.04 31.03
CA ARG A 539 12.89 -1.80 31.65
C ARG A 539 12.93 -0.64 30.65
N GLU A 540 13.16 0.55 31.17
CA GLU A 540 13.46 1.74 30.38
C GLU A 540 14.80 1.59 29.65
N VAL A 541 14.85 1.96 28.37
CA VAL A 541 16.06 1.91 27.54
C VAL A 541 16.24 3.18 26.71
N ASP A 542 17.49 3.62 26.57
CA ASP A 542 17.87 4.69 25.67
C ASP A 542 18.19 4.12 24.28
N ILE A 543 17.55 4.67 23.25
CA ILE A 543 17.68 4.18 21.87
C ILE A 543 18.92 4.78 21.24
N SER A 544 19.75 3.96 20.61
CA SER A 544 20.88 4.40 19.76
C SER A 544 21.24 3.33 18.73
N ALA A 545 20.62 3.39 17.55
CA ALA A 545 20.77 2.38 16.51
C ALA A 545 21.06 3.02 15.14
N TYR A 546 21.55 2.22 14.19
CA TYR A 546 21.94 2.70 12.86
C TYR A 546 21.54 1.73 11.76
N MET A 547 21.29 2.31 10.58
CA MET A 547 21.02 1.59 9.35
C MET A 547 21.84 2.18 8.22
N ALA A 548 22.34 1.30 7.35
CA ALA A 548 23.00 1.67 6.11
C ALA A 548 22.52 0.77 4.96
N ALA A 549 22.25 1.37 3.81
CA ALA A 549 21.86 0.66 2.61
C ALA A 549 22.63 1.20 1.40
N ILE A 550 23.04 0.32 0.50
CA ILE A 550 23.60 0.68 -0.81
C ILE A 550 23.13 -0.31 -1.88
N GLU A 551 22.69 0.20 -3.02
CA GLU A 551 22.32 -0.56 -4.20
C GLU A 551 23.02 0.03 -5.40
N LEU A 552 23.65 -0.86 -6.18
CA LEU A 552 24.28 -0.55 -7.44
C LEU A 552 23.54 -1.32 -8.53
N SER A 553 23.23 -0.66 -9.63
CA SER A 553 22.71 -1.34 -10.82
C SER A 553 23.38 -0.91 -12.10
N TYR A 554 23.41 -1.82 -13.07
CA TYR A 554 24.00 -1.61 -14.37
C TYR A 554 23.05 -2.11 -15.46
N ASP A 555 22.69 -1.19 -16.36
CA ASP A 555 21.74 -1.44 -17.43
C ASP A 555 22.44 -1.81 -18.72
N ARG A 556 21.98 -2.91 -19.33
CA ARG A 556 22.47 -3.39 -20.61
C ARG A 556 21.31 -3.82 -21.49
N ASP A 557 20.95 -2.96 -22.42
CA ASP A 557 19.85 -3.15 -23.38
C ASP A 557 18.53 -3.49 -22.67
N TRP A 558 18.15 -4.77 -22.60
CA TRP A 558 16.91 -5.26 -21.99
C TRP A 558 17.13 -5.96 -20.63
N VAL A 559 18.36 -5.95 -20.09
CA VAL A 559 18.71 -6.59 -18.81
C VAL A 559 19.35 -5.57 -17.87
N ARG A 560 18.87 -5.53 -16.62
CA ARG A 560 19.44 -4.77 -15.51
C ARG A 560 20.02 -5.73 -14.48
N PHE A 561 21.31 -5.59 -14.20
CA PHE A 561 21.98 -6.30 -13.11
C PHE A 561 21.96 -5.42 -11.87
N ARG A 562 21.56 -5.98 -10.72
CA ARG A 562 21.49 -5.26 -9.44
C ARG A 562 22.28 -6.00 -8.37
N THR A 563 22.93 -5.25 -7.50
CA THR A 563 23.46 -5.80 -6.25
C THR A 563 23.24 -4.78 -5.14
N SER A 564 22.81 -5.28 -3.99
CA SER A 564 22.42 -4.42 -2.88
C SER A 564 22.95 -4.98 -1.56
N TYR A 565 23.28 -4.09 -0.63
CA TYR A 565 23.66 -4.44 0.73
C TYR A 565 22.88 -3.56 1.70
N LEU A 566 22.17 -4.19 2.63
CA LEU A 566 21.48 -3.53 3.73
C LEU A 566 22.08 -4.02 5.05
N PHE A 567 22.23 -3.09 5.96
CA PHE A 567 22.72 -3.32 7.30
C PHE A 567 21.86 -2.56 8.31
N ASN A 568 21.33 -3.28 9.28
CA ASN A 568 20.63 -2.78 10.45
C ASN A 568 21.39 -3.27 11.68
N SER A 569 21.71 -2.36 12.61
CA SER A 569 22.31 -2.76 13.89
C SER A 569 21.36 -3.65 14.69
N GLY A 570 21.91 -4.60 15.45
CA GLY A 570 21.20 -5.41 16.44
C GLY A 570 21.51 -4.95 17.86
N ASP A 571 20.69 -5.40 18.80
CA ASP A 571 20.92 -5.24 20.22
C ASP A 571 21.79 -6.39 20.76
N SER A 572 23.00 -6.05 21.18
CA SER A 572 23.99 -7.00 21.68
C SER A 572 23.84 -7.36 23.16
N ASP A 573 23.06 -6.59 23.95
CA ASP A 573 22.80 -6.91 25.35
C ASP A 573 21.43 -6.39 25.81
N THR A 574 20.43 -7.27 25.76
CA THR A 574 19.05 -6.97 26.18
C THR A 574 18.89 -6.62 27.67
N ASN A 575 19.93 -6.82 28.48
CA ASN A 575 19.87 -6.62 29.93
C ASN A 575 20.46 -5.28 30.37
N ASP A 576 21.01 -4.49 29.47
CA ASP A 576 21.53 -3.16 29.75
C ASP A 576 20.43 -2.08 29.61
N GLU A 577 20.82 -0.80 29.64
CA GLU A 577 19.90 0.35 29.51
C GLU A 577 19.96 0.97 28.09
N GLN A 578 20.54 0.30 27.10
CA GLN A 578 20.75 0.80 25.74
C GLN A 578 20.15 -0.14 24.69
N ALA A 579 19.22 0.37 23.89
CA ALA A 579 18.66 -0.36 22.76
C ALA A 579 19.41 -0.01 21.47
N THR A 580 20.25 -0.92 20.97
CA THR A 580 21.05 -0.72 19.74
C THR A 580 20.48 -1.39 18.49
N GLY A 581 19.34 -2.08 18.59
CA GLY A 581 18.64 -2.67 17.45
C GLY A 581 17.89 -1.62 16.61
N PHE A 582 18.05 -1.64 15.29
CA PHE A 582 17.39 -0.65 14.41
C PHE A 582 15.96 -1.07 14.05
N ASP A 583 15.01 -0.15 14.21
CA ASP A 583 13.64 -0.30 13.70
C ASP A 583 13.11 1.03 13.13
N ALA A 584 12.16 0.93 12.20
CA ALA A 584 11.58 2.04 11.46
C ALA A 584 10.08 2.18 11.75
N ILE A 585 9.56 3.40 11.63
CA ILE A 585 8.17 3.73 11.95
C ILE A 585 7.21 2.87 11.12
N PHE A 586 7.17 3.08 9.79
CA PHE A 586 6.38 2.31 8.83
C PHE A 586 7.21 2.05 7.57
N ALA A 587 8.13 1.10 7.66
CA ALA A 587 8.98 0.73 6.53
C ALA A 587 8.17 0.05 5.41
N ASN A 588 8.40 0.48 4.18
CA ASN A 588 7.97 -0.25 2.98
C ASN A 588 9.05 -0.09 1.88
N PRO A 589 10.27 -0.64 2.11
CA PRO A 589 11.39 -0.33 1.26
C PRO A 589 11.27 -1.00 -0.11
N ASN A 590 11.36 -0.23 -1.20
CA ASN A 590 11.58 -0.75 -2.54
C ASN A 590 13.08 -1.02 -2.77
N PHE A 591 13.62 -1.99 -2.04
CA PHE A 591 15.06 -2.30 -2.00
C PHE A 591 15.28 -3.82 -2.01
N ALA A 592 16.35 -4.30 -2.64
CA ALA A 592 16.70 -5.73 -2.66
C ALA A 592 15.57 -6.70 -3.07
N GLY A 593 14.63 -6.23 -3.90
CA GLY A 593 13.48 -7.04 -4.35
C GLY A 593 12.48 -7.37 -3.24
N ASN A 594 12.39 -6.55 -2.17
CA ASN A 594 11.50 -6.71 -1.01
C ASN A 594 10.08 -7.18 -1.36
N GLU A 595 9.48 -6.62 -2.40
CA GLU A 595 8.12 -6.92 -2.85
C GLU A 595 7.89 -8.39 -3.26
N PHE A 596 8.93 -9.03 -3.81
CA PHE A 596 8.92 -10.43 -4.26
C PHE A 596 9.65 -11.38 -3.30
N SER A 597 10.41 -10.85 -2.34
CA SER A 597 11.18 -11.60 -1.36
C SER A 597 10.28 -12.31 -0.35
N TYR A 598 10.62 -13.54 0.07
CA TYR A 598 9.91 -14.20 1.16
C TYR A 598 10.12 -13.46 2.49
N TRP A 599 11.37 -13.11 2.81
CA TRP A 599 11.73 -12.39 4.04
C TRP A 599 11.06 -11.02 4.13
N GLY A 600 11.05 -10.29 3.02
CA GLY A 600 10.51 -8.94 2.94
C GLY A 600 8.99 -8.90 2.87
N ARG A 601 8.37 -9.80 2.09
CA ARG A 601 6.91 -9.78 1.87
C ARG A 601 6.13 -10.40 3.02
N GLN A 602 6.68 -11.38 3.71
CA GLN A 602 5.93 -12.15 4.70
C GLN A 602 6.14 -11.62 6.11
N GLY A 603 5.06 -11.58 6.91
CA GLY A 603 5.15 -11.37 8.36
C GLY A 603 5.53 -12.66 9.06
N ILE A 604 6.83 -12.97 9.15
CA ILE A 604 7.31 -14.20 9.80
C ILE A 604 7.14 -14.05 11.30
N ARG A 605 6.47 -15.02 11.94
CA ARG A 605 6.05 -14.91 13.35
C ARG A 605 7.07 -15.46 14.31
N LEU A 606 7.14 -14.85 15.49
CA LEU A 606 7.94 -15.33 16.60
C LEU A 606 7.16 -15.10 17.90
N PHE A 607 6.27 -16.04 18.23
CA PHE A 607 5.51 -16.15 19.49
C PHE A 607 4.82 -14.88 20.05
N GLY A 608 3.88 -14.30 19.32
CA GLY A 608 3.15 -13.11 19.81
C GLY A 608 3.78 -11.80 19.36
N VAL A 609 5.02 -11.84 18.87
CA VAL A 609 5.57 -10.82 17.97
C VAL A 609 5.83 -11.38 16.57
N GLU A 610 6.20 -10.51 15.64
CA GLU A 610 6.68 -10.90 14.31
C GLU A 610 8.19 -10.69 14.25
N LEU A 611 8.93 -11.75 13.90
CA LEU A 611 10.37 -11.66 13.67
C LEU A 611 10.67 -10.55 12.66
N THR A 612 9.96 -10.57 11.52
CA THR A 612 9.93 -9.49 10.54
C THR A 612 8.47 -9.19 10.19
N ASN A 613 8.14 -7.91 10.04
CA ASN A 613 6.79 -7.53 9.62
C ASN A 613 6.63 -7.60 8.10
N ARG A 614 5.38 -7.71 7.64
CA ARG A 614 5.05 -7.68 6.21
C ARG A 614 5.53 -6.39 5.52
N LEU A 615 6.10 -6.56 4.33
CA LEU A 615 6.74 -5.50 3.53
C LEU A 615 7.80 -4.70 4.30
N SER A 616 8.51 -5.35 5.22
CA SER A 616 9.65 -4.78 5.93
C SER A 616 10.84 -5.70 5.78
N LEU A 617 12.03 -5.11 5.73
CA LEU A 617 13.28 -5.87 5.81
C LEU A 617 13.79 -5.94 7.24
N ASN A 618 13.29 -5.09 8.14
CA ASN A 618 13.79 -4.99 9.51
C ASN A 618 13.23 -6.13 10.35
N PRO A 619 14.08 -6.94 11.02
CA PRO A 619 13.61 -7.90 12.00
C PRO A 619 13.24 -7.20 13.32
N SER A 620 12.16 -6.43 13.31
CA SER A 620 11.77 -5.51 14.37
C SER A 620 11.30 -6.20 15.66
N MET A 621 10.88 -7.47 15.61
CA MET A 621 10.29 -8.18 16.76
C MET A 621 9.11 -7.43 17.42
N ARG A 622 8.37 -6.60 16.68
CA ARG A 622 7.14 -5.96 17.16
C ARG A 622 5.90 -6.77 16.78
N GLN A 623 4.79 -6.59 17.50
CA GLN A 623 3.57 -7.37 17.28
C GLN A 623 3.03 -7.27 15.85
N SER A 624 3.06 -6.07 15.27
CA SER A 624 2.68 -5.83 13.89
C SER A 624 3.19 -4.47 13.41
N LYS A 625 3.21 -4.25 12.09
CA LYS A 625 3.77 -3.03 11.51
C LYS A 625 3.01 -1.75 11.88
N PHE A 626 1.69 -1.77 11.77
CA PHE A 626 0.86 -0.57 11.93
C PHE A 626 0.32 -0.40 13.34
N GLN A 627 -0.12 -1.49 13.97
CA GLN A 627 -0.74 -1.42 15.28
C GLN A 627 0.28 -1.59 16.40
N GLY A 628 1.37 -2.35 16.19
CA GLY A 628 2.45 -2.48 17.17
C GLY A 628 3.27 -1.18 17.31
N GLN A 629 3.95 -1.04 18.45
CA GLN A 629 4.91 0.05 18.68
C GLN A 629 6.27 -0.31 18.08
N THR A 630 7.09 0.68 17.74
CA THR A 630 8.47 0.43 17.24
C THR A 630 9.34 -0.18 18.32
N ASN A 631 10.14 -1.20 18.00
CA ASN A 631 10.96 -1.93 18.98
C ASN A 631 12.44 -1.95 18.59
N PHE A 632 13.29 -1.39 19.47
CA PHE A 632 14.74 -1.26 19.28
C PHE A 632 15.56 -2.34 20.00
N VAL A 633 14.91 -3.26 20.71
CA VAL A 633 15.54 -4.48 21.27
C VAL A 633 15.27 -5.61 20.28
N ASN A 634 16.15 -5.73 19.29
CA ASN A 634 15.95 -6.59 18.13
C ASN A 634 17.29 -7.07 17.53
N PRO A 635 17.32 -8.15 16.72
CA PRO A 635 18.57 -8.79 16.30
C PRO A 635 19.33 -8.08 15.17
N GLY A 636 18.77 -7.05 14.56
CA GLY A 636 19.36 -6.42 13.37
C GLY A 636 19.49 -7.36 12.17
N LEU A 637 20.10 -6.87 11.09
CA LEU A 637 20.17 -7.63 9.84
C LEU A 637 21.37 -7.21 8.98
N HIS A 638 22.06 -8.20 8.43
CA HIS A 638 22.84 -8.07 7.19
C HIS A 638 22.10 -8.76 6.05
N LEU A 639 21.87 -8.01 4.96
CA LEU A 639 21.27 -8.53 3.74
C LEU A 639 22.18 -8.21 2.57
N PHE A 640 22.60 -9.24 1.85
CA PHE A 640 23.30 -9.11 0.57
C PHE A 640 22.43 -9.65 -0.57
N ASN A 641 22.18 -8.83 -1.60
CA ASN A 641 21.32 -9.14 -2.73
C ASN A 641 22.11 -9.24 -4.04
N LEU A 642 21.72 -10.22 -4.84
CA LEU A 642 22.01 -10.29 -6.27
C LEU A 642 20.68 -10.31 -7.04
N GLY A 643 20.46 -9.31 -7.87
CA GLY A 643 19.23 -9.11 -8.64
C GLY A 643 19.47 -9.10 -10.15
N LEU A 644 18.50 -9.62 -10.91
CA LEU A 644 18.45 -9.54 -12.37
C LEU A 644 17.02 -9.23 -12.80
N ASP A 645 16.85 -8.07 -13.46
CA ASP A 645 15.60 -7.70 -14.09
C ASP A 645 15.77 -7.78 -15.60
N ALA A 646 14.78 -8.29 -16.30
CA ALA A 646 14.83 -8.44 -17.74
C ALA A 646 13.48 -8.16 -18.41
N ASP A 647 13.49 -7.27 -19.40
CA ASP A 647 12.34 -6.95 -20.24
C ASP A 647 12.30 -7.96 -21.40
N ILE A 648 11.65 -9.11 -21.15
CA ILE A 648 11.56 -10.21 -22.13
C ILE A 648 10.82 -9.77 -23.39
N THR A 649 9.77 -8.96 -23.21
CA THR A 649 9.07 -8.25 -24.29
C THR A 649 8.69 -6.86 -23.77
N PRO A 650 8.29 -5.91 -24.63
CA PRO A 650 7.79 -4.61 -24.16
C PRO A 650 6.61 -4.69 -23.17
N ARG A 651 5.90 -5.83 -23.16
CA ARG A 651 4.73 -6.06 -22.30
C ARG A 651 5.04 -6.94 -21.09
N LEU A 652 6.18 -7.63 -21.05
CA LEU A 652 6.49 -8.66 -20.05
C LEU A 652 7.89 -8.47 -19.50
N LYS A 653 7.97 -8.21 -18.20
CA LYS A 653 9.19 -8.08 -17.43
C LYS A 653 9.30 -9.20 -16.42
N THR A 654 10.52 -9.68 -16.18
CA THR A 654 10.84 -10.60 -15.09
C THR A 654 11.83 -9.97 -14.14
N ILE A 655 11.67 -10.26 -12.84
CA ILE A 655 12.46 -9.73 -11.74
C ILE A 655 12.93 -10.91 -10.91
N ASN A 656 14.23 -11.14 -10.78
CA ASN A 656 14.78 -12.29 -10.06
C ASN A 656 15.75 -11.80 -9.00
N ASN A 657 15.63 -12.31 -7.77
CA ASN A 657 16.48 -11.90 -6.66
C ASN A 657 16.97 -13.11 -5.87
N CYS A 658 18.21 -13.02 -5.38
CA CYS A 658 18.80 -13.93 -4.42
C CYS A 658 19.36 -13.11 -3.25
N ASN A 659 18.75 -13.25 -2.08
CA ASN A 659 19.07 -12.54 -0.85
C ASN A 659 19.73 -13.49 0.13
N PHE A 660 20.92 -13.14 0.61
CA PHE A 660 21.60 -13.84 1.70
C PHE A 660 21.44 -13.03 2.98
N LEU A 661 20.97 -13.68 4.04
CA LEU A 661 20.47 -13.03 5.25
C LEU A 661 21.22 -13.53 6.49
N TRP A 662 21.68 -12.61 7.34
CA TRP A 662 22.25 -12.90 8.65
C TRP A 662 21.72 -11.93 9.70
N PHE A 663 21.42 -12.43 10.90
CA PHE A 663 21.26 -11.57 12.08
C PHE A 663 22.58 -10.86 12.38
N GLU A 664 22.49 -9.60 12.82
CA GLU A 664 23.66 -8.85 13.26
C GLU A 664 24.09 -9.32 14.65
N ASP A 665 23.14 -9.39 15.58
CA ASP A 665 23.26 -9.98 16.90
C ASP A 665 22.05 -10.86 17.20
N THR A 666 22.20 -11.90 18.02
CA THR A 666 21.13 -12.86 18.34
C THR A 666 20.67 -12.77 19.79
N SER A 667 21.32 -11.96 20.62
CA SER A 667 21.05 -11.85 22.05
C SER A 667 19.59 -11.55 22.38
N SER A 668 18.93 -10.74 21.54
CA SER A 668 17.49 -10.46 21.68
C SER A 668 16.60 -11.68 21.44
N LEU A 669 16.94 -12.52 20.46
CA LEU A 669 16.21 -13.76 20.15
C LEU A 669 16.42 -14.80 21.27
N GLU A 670 17.66 -14.91 21.75
CA GLU A 670 18.05 -15.84 22.82
C GLU A 670 17.32 -15.53 24.13
N THR A 671 17.30 -14.24 24.50
CA THR A 671 16.57 -13.74 25.67
C THR A 671 15.08 -13.98 25.53
N TYR A 672 14.53 -13.67 24.35
CA TYR A 672 13.10 -13.76 24.08
C TYR A 672 12.57 -15.20 24.10
N LEU A 673 13.28 -16.13 23.47
CA LEU A 673 12.89 -17.54 23.39
C LEU A 673 13.34 -18.38 24.58
N PHE A 674 14.11 -17.80 25.52
CA PHE A 674 14.76 -18.53 26.61
C PHE A 674 15.57 -19.73 26.11
N THR A 675 16.26 -19.56 24.98
CA THR A 675 17.08 -20.60 24.36
C THR A 675 18.58 -20.32 24.54
N GLY A 676 19.42 -21.29 24.15
CA GLY A 676 20.87 -21.12 24.11
C GLY A 676 21.32 -20.25 22.93
N GLU A 677 22.54 -20.45 22.45
CA GLU A 677 23.10 -19.72 21.30
C GLU A 677 22.28 -19.96 20.03
N VAL A 678 21.84 -18.87 19.39
CA VAL A 678 21.18 -18.90 18.08
C VAL A 678 22.19 -18.52 17.00
N ASN A 679 22.25 -19.30 15.92
CA ASN A 679 23.16 -19.01 14.83
C ASN A 679 22.75 -17.74 14.06
N LYS A 680 23.75 -16.97 13.60
CA LYS A 680 23.49 -15.71 12.86
C LYS A 680 22.97 -15.93 11.44
N PHE A 681 23.31 -17.02 10.76
CA PHE A 681 22.90 -17.22 9.36
C PHE A 681 21.43 -17.63 9.26
N ILE A 682 20.59 -16.69 8.81
CA ILE A 682 19.15 -16.89 8.66
C ILE A 682 18.88 -17.84 7.49
N GLY A 683 19.51 -17.59 6.34
CA GLY A 683 19.29 -18.39 5.15
C GLY A 683 19.46 -17.65 3.84
N THR A 684 19.00 -18.28 2.76
CA THR A 684 18.99 -17.72 1.41
C THR A 684 17.55 -17.63 0.91
N ASP A 685 17.11 -16.41 0.61
CA ASP A 685 15.80 -16.12 0.03
C ASP A 685 15.93 -15.94 -1.48
N ILE A 686 15.20 -16.76 -2.23
CA ILE A 686 15.20 -16.77 -3.69
C ILE A 686 13.80 -16.40 -4.15
N SER A 687 13.70 -15.40 -5.03
CA SER A 687 12.44 -14.96 -5.58
C SER A 687 12.49 -14.73 -7.08
N THR A 688 11.36 -14.97 -7.73
CA THR A 688 11.10 -14.64 -9.13
C THR A 688 9.74 -13.97 -9.24
N GLY A 689 9.72 -12.86 -9.97
CA GLY A 689 8.56 -12.03 -10.25
C GLY A 689 8.34 -11.89 -11.75
N LEU A 690 7.08 -11.74 -12.13
CA LEU A 690 6.63 -11.45 -13.48
C LEU A 690 5.69 -10.26 -13.44
N GLU A 691 5.86 -9.35 -14.37
CA GLU A 691 5.03 -8.18 -14.54
C GLU A 691 4.55 -8.11 -15.98
N TYR A 692 3.24 -8.11 -16.20
CA TYR A 692 2.63 -8.13 -17.52
C TYR A 692 1.68 -6.95 -17.74
N ARG A 693 2.01 -6.09 -18.70
CA ARG A 693 1.25 -4.91 -19.13
C ARG A 693 0.76 -5.09 -20.58
N PRO A 694 -0.39 -5.75 -20.82
CA PRO A 694 -0.85 -6.10 -22.17
C PRO A 694 -1.06 -4.88 -23.08
N LEU A 695 -1.47 -3.75 -22.50
CA LEU A 695 -1.78 -2.52 -23.21
C LEU A 695 -0.62 -1.52 -23.23
N LEU A 696 0.54 -1.86 -22.66
CA LEU A 696 1.69 -0.95 -22.46
C LEU A 696 1.34 0.31 -21.64
N ASN A 697 0.23 0.26 -20.90
CA ASN A 697 -0.20 1.24 -19.92
C ASN A 697 -0.56 0.52 -18.62
N ASN A 698 -0.86 1.28 -17.57
CA ASN A 698 -1.16 0.74 -16.25
C ASN A 698 -2.65 0.43 -16.04
N ASN A 699 -3.49 0.58 -17.07
CA ASN A 699 -4.92 0.24 -16.99
C ASN A 699 -5.16 -1.25 -16.71
N ILE A 700 -4.27 -2.11 -17.20
CA ILE A 700 -4.26 -3.53 -16.87
C ILE A 700 -2.84 -3.91 -16.51
N LEU A 701 -2.62 -4.28 -15.25
CA LEU A 701 -1.35 -4.75 -14.73
C LEU A 701 -1.58 -6.09 -14.04
N LEU A 702 -0.84 -7.11 -14.47
CA LEU A 702 -0.81 -8.41 -13.83
C LEU A 702 0.59 -8.64 -13.27
N LEU A 703 0.70 -8.76 -11.95
CA LEU A 703 1.93 -9.16 -11.29
C LEU A 703 1.78 -10.57 -10.73
N GLY A 704 2.86 -11.34 -10.77
CA GLY A 704 2.93 -12.63 -10.12
C GLY A 704 4.30 -12.83 -9.52
N GLY A 705 4.35 -13.42 -8.32
CA GLY A 705 5.60 -13.69 -7.62
C GLY A 705 5.61 -15.09 -7.01
N LEU A 706 6.80 -15.69 -6.98
CA LEU A 706 7.11 -16.90 -6.24
C LEU A 706 8.41 -16.68 -5.46
N ALA A 707 8.39 -17.02 -4.18
CA ALA A 707 9.51 -16.81 -3.27
C ALA A 707 9.68 -18.00 -2.33
N THR A 708 10.92 -18.30 -1.95
CA THR A 708 11.22 -19.31 -0.95
C THR A 708 12.40 -18.87 -0.09
N LEU A 709 12.27 -19.06 1.22
CA LEU A 709 13.38 -18.90 2.15
C LEU A 709 13.93 -20.29 2.48
N ILE A 710 15.13 -20.56 1.97
CA ILE A 710 15.90 -21.76 2.31
C ILE A 710 16.55 -21.46 3.66
N GLY A 711 16.04 -22.10 4.71
CA GLY A 711 16.52 -21.88 6.07
C GLY A 711 17.98 -22.30 6.23
N GLY A 712 18.76 -21.44 6.87
CA GLY A 712 20.06 -21.78 7.43
C GLY A 712 19.94 -22.13 8.91
N ASN A 713 21.07 -22.40 9.56
CA ASN A 713 21.14 -22.81 10.96
C ASN A 713 20.39 -21.84 11.91
N GLY A 714 20.40 -20.53 11.65
CA GLY A 714 19.70 -19.56 12.49
C GLY A 714 18.18 -19.69 12.42
N LEU A 715 17.63 -19.97 11.24
CA LEU A 715 16.18 -20.23 11.11
C LEU A 715 15.81 -21.61 11.65
N GLU A 716 16.72 -22.59 11.53
CA GLU A 716 16.57 -23.91 12.15
C GLU A 716 16.49 -23.77 13.68
N ASP A 717 17.39 -23.04 14.32
CA ASP A 717 17.38 -22.84 15.78
C ASP A 717 16.07 -22.20 16.30
N LEU A 718 15.40 -21.40 15.46
CA LEU A 718 14.15 -20.71 15.82
C LEU A 718 12.88 -21.56 15.55
N TYR A 719 12.88 -22.34 14.46
CA TYR A 719 11.66 -22.93 13.89
C TYR A 719 11.71 -24.44 13.67
N GLN A 720 12.82 -25.11 14.01
CA GLN A 720 12.95 -26.55 13.81
C GLN A 720 11.92 -27.32 14.63
N ASN A 721 11.29 -28.29 13.98
CA ASN A 721 10.33 -29.18 14.61
C ASN A 721 11.04 -30.24 15.48
N LEU A 722 10.28 -30.91 16.35
CA LEU A 722 10.77 -31.98 17.23
C LEU A 722 11.36 -33.19 16.46
N ASP A 723 11.00 -33.36 15.19
CA ASP A 723 11.55 -34.38 14.30
C ASP A 723 12.90 -33.99 13.68
N GLY A 724 13.34 -32.75 13.89
CA GLY A 724 14.62 -32.22 13.45
C GLY A 724 14.63 -31.68 12.01
N GLU A 725 13.49 -31.58 11.32
CA GLU A 725 13.44 -31.05 9.96
C GLU A 725 12.82 -29.65 9.93
N LEU A 726 13.56 -28.67 9.39
CA LEU A 726 13.00 -27.38 9.00
C LEU A 726 12.44 -27.49 7.58
N ARG A 727 11.15 -27.24 7.42
CA ARG A 727 10.54 -27.15 6.08
C ARG A 727 10.91 -25.81 5.46
N ASN A 728 11.43 -25.84 4.24
CA ASN A 728 11.59 -24.63 3.44
C ASN A 728 10.20 -24.08 3.12
N HIS A 729 9.96 -22.84 3.52
CA HIS A 729 8.69 -22.19 3.31
C HIS A 729 8.64 -21.54 1.93
N VAL A 730 7.48 -21.62 1.29
CA VAL A 730 7.22 -21.03 -0.03
C VAL A 730 6.06 -20.06 0.09
N ALA A 731 6.14 -18.95 -0.64
CA ALA A 731 5.05 -18.02 -0.83
C ALA A 731 4.89 -17.69 -2.32
N GLY A 732 3.64 -17.54 -2.75
CA GLY A 732 3.30 -17.18 -4.11
C GLY A 732 2.09 -16.27 -4.14
N PHE A 733 2.08 -15.32 -5.06
CA PHE A 733 0.95 -14.42 -5.24
C PHE A 733 0.69 -14.08 -6.69
N VAL A 734 -0.54 -13.67 -6.96
CA VAL A 734 -0.97 -13.04 -8.20
C VAL A 734 -1.77 -11.80 -7.84
N GLU A 735 -1.42 -10.69 -8.47
CA GLU A 735 -2.03 -9.37 -8.30
C GLU A 735 -2.54 -8.89 -9.66
N LEU A 736 -3.82 -8.53 -9.72
CA LEU A 736 -4.46 -7.97 -10.91
C LEU A 736 -4.97 -6.58 -10.57
N VAL A 737 -4.43 -5.57 -11.24
CA VAL A 737 -4.91 -4.19 -11.16
C VAL A 737 -5.62 -3.83 -12.45
N LEU A 738 -6.82 -3.29 -12.29
CA LEU A 738 -7.63 -2.69 -13.34
C LEU A 738 -7.88 -1.23 -12.97
N GLU A 739 -7.52 -0.32 -13.88
CA GLU A 739 -7.71 1.12 -13.71
C GLU A 739 -8.51 1.70 -14.88
N PHE A 740 -9.51 2.52 -14.52
CA PHE A 740 -10.48 3.14 -15.40
C PHE A 740 -10.52 4.65 -15.23
#